data_AF-A0A1A2N7Y4-F1
#
_entry.id   AF-A0A1A2N7Y4-F1
#
_cell.length_a   1.000
_cell.length_b   1.000
_cell.length_c   1.000
_cell.angle_alpha   90.00
_cell.angle_beta   90.00
_cell.angle_gamma   90.00
#
_symmetry.space_group_name_H-M   'P 1'
#
loop_
_entity.id
_entity.type
_entity.pdbx_description
1 polymer ?
#
loop_
_entity_poly.entity_id
_entity_poly.type
_entity_poly.pdbx_seq_one_letter_code
_entity_poly.pdbx_strand_id
1 'polypeptide(L)'
;MPLAVGTVIAGYRIEGVLGSGGMGTVYLARHPTLPRSDALKILSAELSVDHQFRVRFTREADLAATLNHPNIVRVYNRGETDDGHLWIAMEYVEGTAANDLDRANLTPTRIVRIVTDVAAALDYAHSRRVLHRDIKPGNFLVSAPGSDHERVLLADFGIARALDDATTLTATGSMVGTAAYAAPETIEGRSADPRSDIYSLGCALFRLLTSRTPYEDSSLSAMLAGHLMRPVPRPTDINPTLPREIDDVMARALAKDPAERFQTAGALAAATAAALTGNPAPVPLTGSGGPPASNPTNPTVTYPPTVPPGLASAPGWPAYDPRGAAGPPRHAAPQPFAGMPPSFGASKAKRRKRTRLVLAATALVAVLAAATVVGIHLFGRGGGLGPYEPQTLATKFGTVKIQHRPMAIAALGPGDADAVLSLGAQPVLMNVANATVPNWLQPLLHSSPPVFAAADTAVIAAAKPDLIIDTGDIDQPTYNALARIAPTLAPPADNTGDWTWQARLNWIATALGRTGTAKTLVDKAQSEQNSIRTEHGAFSGKSIVVVNYTGAATTAAATPSPPSGYLESIGFTYNTYYKRTPGGPAQVPFNINDADYIAQRNDVMLLLRTDPGAGGGGYGGLPTRYSSFGGTLVIVDDPATIVALNSGGPAATSYLNTALVTKLASQIH
;
A
#
# COMPACT_ATOMS: atom_id res chain seq x y z
N MET A 1 -12.96 21.56 -6.37
CA MET A 1 -13.35 22.17 -7.66
C MET A 1 -12.10 22.76 -8.31
N PRO A 2 -11.98 22.76 -9.65
CA PRO A 2 -10.84 23.36 -10.33
C PRO A 2 -10.79 24.87 -10.06
N LEU A 3 -9.59 25.44 -9.99
CA LEU A 3 -9.39 26.87 -9.78
C LEU A 3 -9.92 27.69 -10.97
N ALA A 4 -10.53 28.84 -10.69
CA ALA A 4 -11.05 29.72 -11.73
C ALA A 4 -9.92 30.40 -12.50
N VAL A 5 -10.14 30.67 -13.79
CA VAL A 5 -9.25 31.48 -14.61
C VAL A 5 -9.06 32.85 -13.97
N GLY A 6 -7.82 33.33 -13.94
CA GLY A 6 -7.41 34.57 -13.29
C GLY A 6 -6.98 34.42 -11.83
N THR A 7 -7.26 33.28 -11.18
CA THR A 7 -6.77 32.97 -9.81
C THR A 7 -5.25 32.99 -9.78
N VAL A 8 -4.68 33.56 -8.72
CA VAL A 8 -3.23 33.56 -8.50
C VAL A 8 -2.89 32.59 -7.38
N ILE A 9 -1.96 31.68 -7.64
CA ILE A 9 -1.52 30.65 -6.70
C ILE A 9 -0.03 30.40 -6.88
N ALA A 10 0.73 30.40 -5.78
CA ALA A 10 2.20 30.33 -5.80
C ALA A 10 2.84 31.39 -6.74
N GLY A 11 2.21 32.55 -6.90
CA GLY A 11 2.63 33.62 -7.82
C GLY A 11 2.22 33.41 -9.29
N TYR A 12 1.78 32.22 -9.68
CA TYR A 12 1.32 31.92 -11.04
C TYR A 12 -0.15 32.32 -11.22
N ARG A 13 -0.50 32.87 -12.38
CA ARG A 13 -1.89 33.20 -12.71
C ARG A 13 -2.49 32.12 -13.60
N ILE A 14 -3.57 31.47 -13.14
CA ILE A 14 -4.26 30.41 -13.88
C ILE A 14 -4.90 30.97 -15.16
N GLU A 15 -4.60 30.38 -16.30
CA GLU A 15 -5.17 30.71 -17.61
C GLU A 15 -6.18 29.65 -18.09
N GLY A 16 -6.05 28.41 -17.62
CA GLY A 16 -6.98 27.32 -17.93
C GLY A 16 -6.62 26.00 -17.26
N VAL A 17 -7.51 25.01 -17.37
CA VAL A 17 -7.26 23.64 -16.90
C VAL A 17 -6.76 22.81 -18.08
N LEU A 18 -5.60 22.18 -17.94
CA LEU A 18 -5.04 21.25 -18.94
C LEU A 18 -5.50 19.81 -18.69
N GLY A 19 -5.69 19.43 -17.42
CA GLY A 19 -6.18 18.11 -17.06
C GLY A 19 -6.44 17.96 -15.56
N SER A 20 -7.26 16.97 -15.19
CA SER A 20 -7.59 16.67 -13.80
C SER A 20 -7.60 15.15 -13.58
N GLY A 21 -7.06 14.70 -12.45
CA GLY A 21 -7.04 13.29 -12.06
C GLY A 21 -6.95 13.10 -10.55
N GLY A 22 -6.88 11.85 -10.09
CA GLY A 22 -6.88 11.53 -8.65
C GLY A 22 -5.73 12.15 -7.85
N MET A 23 -4.62 12.50 -8.50
CA MET A 23 -3.46 13.10 -7.84
C MET A 23 -3.50 14.63 -7.78
N GLY A 24 -4.39 15.27 -8.53
CA GLY A 24 -4.45 16.73 -8.62
C GLY A 24 -4.90 17.24 -9.98
N THR A 25 -4.73 18.54 -10.17
CA THR A 25 -5.14 19.25 -11.38
C THR A 25 -3.94 19.97 -11.98
N VAL A 26 -3.78 19.84 -13.29
CA VAL A 26 -2.75 20.52 -14.08
C VAL A 26 -3.40 21.73 -14.76
N TYR A 27 -2.81 22.89 -14.56
CA TYR A 27 -3.27 24.16 -15.10
C TYR A 27 -2.27 24.71 -16.10
N LEU A 28 -2.77 25.39 -17.13
CA LEU A 28 -1.98 26.36 -17.87
C LEU A 28 -1.91 27.61 -16.99
N ALA A 29 -0.71 28.05 -16.65
CA ALA A 29 -0.55 29.18 -15.76
C ALA A 29 0.55 30.13 -16.24
N ARG A 30 0.22 31.42 -16.29
CA ARG A 30 1.17 32.47 -16.65
C ARG A 30 2.24 32.61 -15.57
N HIS A 31 3.50 32.62 -15.99
CA HIS A 31 4.63 32.81 -15.08
C HIS A 31 4.57 34.20 -14.43
N PRO A 32 4.90 34.34 -13.12
CA PRO A 32 4.79 35.61 -12.40
C PRO A 32 5.59 36.76 -13.02
N THR A 33 6.79 36.47 -13.54
CA THR A 33 7.76 37.49 -13.96
C THR A 33 8.25 37.36 -15.40
N LEU A 34 7.97 36.24 -16.08
CA LEU A 34 8.51 35.95 -17.41
C LEU A 34 7.36 35.95 -18.43
N PRO A 35 7.60 36.36 -19.69
CA PRO A 35 6.58 36.39 -20.74
C PRO A 35 6.34 34.99 -21.32
N ARG A 36 5.99 34.01 -20.47
CA ARG A 36 5.68 32.64 -20.84
C ARG A 36 4.61 32.05 -19.91
N SER A 37 4.01 30.94 -20.34
CA SER A 37 3.13 30.11 -19.50
C SER A 37 3.79 28.77 -19.21
N ASP A 38 3.58 28.27 -18.00
CA ASP A 38 4.09 27.00 -17.52
C ASP A 38 2.89 26.07 -17.22
N ALA A 39 3.13 24.76 -17.21
CA ALA A 39 2.15 23.81 -16.71
C ALA A 39 2.33 23.72 -15.19
N LEU A 40 1.29 24.10 -14.44
CA LEU A 40 1.29 24.09 -12.98
C LEU A 40 0.42 22.95 -12.48
N LYS A 41 1.03 21.91 -11.93
CA LYS A 41 0.32 20.79 -11.31
C LYS A 41 0.18 21.07 -9.82
N ILE A 42 -1.06 21.17 -9.35
CA ILE A 42 -1.40 21.34 -7.94
C ILE A 42 -1.99 20.02 -7.45
N LEU A 43 -1.41 19.48 -6.39
CA LEU A 43 -1.81 18.19 -5.86
C LEU A 43 -3.07 18.29 -5.00
N SER A 44 -3.81 17.19 -4.94
CA SER A 44 -5.02 17.12 -4.12
C SER A 44 -4.72 17.41 -2.65
N ALA A 45 -5.73 17.90 -1.91
CA ALA A 45 -5.61 18.15 -0.48
C ALA A 45 -5.15 16.90 0.27
N GLU A 46 -5.72 15.74 -0.07
CA GLU A 46 -5.44 14.43 0.53
C GLU A 46 -3.96 14.05 0.40
N LEU A 47 -3.35 14.22 -0.78
CA LEU A 47 -1.93 13.94 -0.98
C LEU A 47 -1.03 15.01 -0.34
N SER A 48 -1.50 16.25 -0.28
CA SER A 48 -0.71 17.36 0.28
C SER A 48 -0.62 17.28 1.81
N VAL A 49 -1.62 16.71 2.52
CA VAL A 49 -1.57 16.54 3.98
C VAL A 49 -0.75 15.32 4.45
N ASP A 50 -0.46 14.37 3.56
CA ASP A 50 0.40 13.22 3.86
C ASP A 50 1.87 13.65 3.91
N HIS A 51 2.45 13.64 5.11
CA HIS A 51 3.85 14.03 5.33
C HIS A 51 4.85 13.10 4.63
N GLN A 52 4.58 11.78 4.53
CA GLN A 52 5.46 10.86 3.82
C GLN A 52 5.42 11.14 2.32
N PHE A 53 4.23 11.36 1.77
CA PHE A 53 4.07 11.75 0.37
C PHE A 53 4.81 13.07 0.10
N ARG A 54 4.70 14.06 0.98
CA ARG A 54 5.38 15.36 0.86
C ARG A 54 6.90 15.28 0.82
N VAL A 55 7.52 14.53 1.72
CA VAL A 55 8.98 14.34 1.75
C VAL A 55 9.45 13.66 0.46
N ARG A 56 8.71 12.64 0.02
CA ARG A 56 9.05 11.92 -1.21
C ARG A 56 8.79 12.75 -2.47
N PHE A 57 7.67 13.46 -2.55
CA PHE A 57 7.37 14.42 -3.62
C PHE A 57 8.49 15.44 -3.77
N THR A 58 8.95 16.02 -2.65
CA THR A 58 10.08 16.94 -2.61
C THR A 58 11.34 16.30 -3.19
N ARG A 59 11.70 15.10 -2.71
CA ARG A 59 12.87 14.36 -3.18
C ARG A 59 12.80 14.00 -4.67
N GLU A 60 11.67 13.47 -5.13
CA GLU A 60 11.47 13.04 -6.51
C GLU A 60 11.41 14.25 -7.46
N ALA A 61 10.77 15.34 -7.06
CA ALA A 61 10.78 16.59 -7.81
C ALA A 61 12.20 17.20 -7.90
N ASP A 62 12.99 17.12 -6.82
CA ASP A 62 14.39 17.57 -6.83
C ASP A 62 15.23 16.71 -7.79
N LEU A 63 15.05 15.39 -7.79
CA LEU A 63 15.72 14.48 -8.74
C LEU A 63 15.29 14.79 -10.19
N ALA A 64 13.98 14.94 -10.44
CA ALA A 64 13.44 15.27 -11.75
C ALA A 64 13.97 16.62 -12.27
N ALA A 65 14.14 17.61 -11.38
CA ALA A 65 14.71 18.91 -11.73
C ALA A 65 16.18 18.85 -12.18
N THR A 66 16.92 17.78 -11.85
CA THR A 66 18.28 17.58 -12.35
C THR A 66 18.34 17.06 -13.79
N LEU A 67 17.23 16.58 -14.34
CA LEU A 67 17.17 16.02 -15.69
C LEU A 67 17.08 17.14 -16.73
N ASN A 68 18.03 17.14 -17.68
CA ASN A 68 18.06 18.08 -18.79
C ASN A 68 18.30 17.32 -20.10
N HIS A 69 17.21 17.02 -20.80
CA HIS A 69 17.21 16.24 -22.04
C HIS A 69 16.12 16.76 -22.98
N PRO A 70 16.34 16.84 -24.31
CA PRO A 70 15.35 17.37 -25.25
C PRO A 70 14.01 16.63 -25.26
N ASN A 71 13.99 15.36 -24.84
CA ASN A 71 12.79 14.52 -24.77
C ASN A 71 12.24 14.36 -23.33
N ILE A 72 12.64 15.21 -22.37
CA ILE A 72 12.10 15.20 -21.00
C ILE A 72 11.46 16.56 -20.72
N VAL A 73 10.22 16.56 -20.23
CA VAL A 73 9.56 17.79 -19.78
C VAL A 73 10.34 18.39 -18.62
N ARG A 74 10.78 19.63 -18.76
CA ARG A 74 11.63 20.26 -17.75
C ARG A 74 10.82 20.69 -16.53
N VAL A 75 11.28 20.32 -15.33
CA VAL A 75 10.76 20.85 -14.07
C VAL A 75 11.44 22.20 -13.81
N TYR A 76 10.65 23.25 -13.63
CA TYR A 76 11.16 24.60 -13.35
C TYR A 76 11.22 24.91 -11.86
N ASN A 77 10.16 24.56 -11.14
CA ASN A 77 10.07 24.87 -9.71
C ASN A 77 9.07 23.95 -9.01
N ARG A 78 9.15 23.89 -7.69
CA ARG A 78 8.17 23.21 -6.84
C ARG A 78 8.02 23.96 -5.53
N GLY A 79 6.92 23.72 -4.84
CA GLY A 79 6.73 24.29 -3.53
C GLY A 79 5.41 23.90 -2.89
N GLU A 80 5.05 24.71 -1.93
CA GLU A 80 3.82 24.62 -1.17
C GLU A 80 3.10 25.98 -1.27
N THR A 81 1.78 25.95 -1.33
CA THR A 81 0.93 27.14 -1.23
C THR A 81 0.71 27.52 0.24
N ASP A 82 0.25 28.74 0.52
CA ASP A 82 -0.04 29.17 1.89
C ASP A 82 -1.07 28.27 2.59
N ASP A 83 -2.00 27.69 1.82
CA ASP A 83 -3.02 26.74 2.30
C ASP A 83 -2.52 25.28 2.37
N GLY A 84 -1.22 25.05 2.15
CA GLY A 84 -0.56 23.77 2.35
C GLY A 84 -0.56 22.82 1.15
N HIS A 85 -1.11 23.22 0.00
CA HIS A 85 -1.09 22.39 -1.21
C HIS A 85 0.29 22.33 -1.86
N LEU A 86 0.74 21.12 -2.18
CA LEU A 86 1.96 20.91 -2.96
C LEU A 86 1.72 21.26 -4.42
N TRP A 87 2.69 21.92 -5.03
CA TRP A 87 2.65 22.27 -6.45
C TRP A 87 4.01 22.06 -7.11
N ILE A 88 3.96 21.79 -8.41
CA ILE A 88 5.14 21.72 -9.29
C ILE A 88 4.85 22.44 -10.60
N ALA A 89 5.78 23.31 -10.99
CA ALA A 89 5.75 24.05 -12.24
C ALA A 89 6.71 23.40 -13.23
N MET A 90 6.22 23.07 -14.42
CA MET A 90 6.94 22.37 -15.47
C MET A 90 6.76 23.05 -16.83
N GLU A 91 7.57 22.66 -17.81
CA GLU A 91 7.43 23.10 -19.20
C GLU A 91 6.00 22.85 -19.69
N TYR A 92 5.33 23.91 -20.15
CA TYR A 92 4.10 23.77 -20.89
C TYR A 92 4.43 23.31 -22.31
N VAL A 93 3.98 22.11 -22.66
CA VAL A 93 4.10 21.58 -24.00
C VAL A 93 2.78 21.83 -24.74
N GLU A 94 2.81 22.75 -25.69
CA GLU A 94 1.68 22.99 -26.59
C GLU A 94 1.56 21.80 -27.56
N GLY A 95 0.57 20.94 -27.31
CA GLY A 95 0.42 19.66 -27.99
C GLY A 95 -0.64 18.78 -27.35
N THR A 96 -0.57 17.48 -27.65
CA THR A 96 -1.47 16.45 -27.09
C THR A 96 -0.67 15.25 -26.62
N ALA A 97 -1.24 14.45 -25.72
CA ALA A 97 -0.63 13.21 -25.29
C ALA A 97 -0.87 12.09 -26.33
N ALA A 98 0.05 11.12 -26.41
CA ALA A 98 0.02 10.09 -27.44
C ALA A 98 -1.21 9.16 -27.35
N ASN A 99 -1.86 9.07 -26.18
CA ASN A 99 -3.14 8.37 -26.01
C ASN A 99 -4.31 9.05 -26.74
N ASP A 100 -4.24 10.37 -26.93
CA ASP A 100 -5.32 11.20 -27.48
C ASP A 100 -5.06 11.58 -28.95
N LEU A 101 -3.98 11.06 -29.55
CA LEU A 101 -3.74 11.18 -30.98
C LEU A 101 -4.76 10.32 -31.75
N ASP A 102 -5.30 10.90 -32.83
CA ASP A 102 -6.15 10.17 -33.76
C ASP A 102 -5.44 8.93 -34.31
N ARG A 103 -6.20 7.85 -34.51
CA ARG A 103 -5.62 6.60 -35.01
C ARG A 103 -4.97 6.74 -36.38
N ALA A 104 -5.57 7.56 -37.26
CA ALA A 104 -5.02 7.86 -38.58
C ALA A 104 -3.63 8.52 -38.51
N ASN A 105 -3.33 9.17 -37.38
CA ASN A 105 -2.10 9.89 -37.13
C ASN A 105 -0.99 9.02 -36.51
N LEU A 106 -1.30 7.78 -36.10
CA LEU A 106 -0.34 6.81 -35.52
C LEU A 106 0.20 5.84 -36.59
N THR A 107 0.90 6.37 -37.60
CA THR A 107 1.58 5.54 -38.60
C THR A 107 2.76 4.77 -37.98
N PRO A 108 3.20 3.63 -38.57
CA PRO A 108 4.35 2.88 -38.05
C PRO A 108 5.59 3.75 -37.85
N THR A 109 5.92 4.61 -38.82
CA THR A 109 7.03 5.57 -38.73
C THR A 109 6.90 6.51 -37.54
N ARG A 110 5.69 7.01 -37.26
CA ARG A 110 5.46 7.92 -36.13
C ARG A 110 5.50 7.19 -34.79
N ILE A 111 4.97 5.97 -34.71
CA ILE A 111 5.09 5.12 -33.52
C ILE A 111 6.56 4.87 -33.20
N VAL A 112 7.37 4.53 -34.21
CA VAL A 112 8.83 4.35 -34.05
C VAL A 112 9.48 5.63 -33.52
N ARG A 113 9.14 6.80 -34.08
CA ARG A 113 9.67 8.08 -33.60
C ARG A 113 9.32 8.34 -32.14
N ILE A 114 8.05 8.18 -31.76
CA ILE A 114 7.58 8.36 -30.37
C ILE A 114 8.34 7.44 -29.42
N VAL A 115 8.45 6.16 -29.74
CA VAL A 115 9.14 5.17 -28.89
C VAL A 115 10.63 5.46 -28.81
N THR A 116 11.25 5.90 -29.90
CA THR A 116 12.69 6.23 -29.94
C THR A 116 13.00 7.43 -29.07
N ASP A 117 12.21 8.49 -29.16
CA ASP A 117 12.38 9.70 -28.36
C ASP A 117 12.14 9.44 -26.86
N VAL A 118 11.11 8.65 -26.52
CA VAL A 118 10.85 8.21 -25.14
C VAL A 118 11.97 7.30 -24.63
N ALA A 119 12.48 6.40 -25.46
CA ALA A 119 13.59 5.53 -25.11
C ALA A 119 14.88 6.31 -24.82
N ALA A 120 15.18 7.35 -25.61
CA ALA A 120 16.31 8.24 -25.37
C ALA A 120 16.18 8.97 -24.03
N ALA A 121 14.98 9.45 -23.69
CA ALA A 121 14.69 10.05 -22.39
C ALA A 121 14.89 9.06 -21.23
N LEU A 122 14.41 7.83 -21.37
CA LEU A 122 14.56 6.77 -20.36
C LEU A 122 16.02 6.39 -20.14
N ASP A 123 16.77 6.10 -21.21
CA ASP A 123 18.19 5.73 -21.10
C ASP A 123 19.00 6.87 -20.46
N TYR A 124 18.69 8.13 -20.79
CA TYR A 124 19.29 9.31 -20.15
C TYR A 124 19.01 9.36 -18.64
N ALA A 125 17.76 9.11 -18.21
CA ALA A 125 17.39 9.11 -16.80
C ALA A 125 18.00 7.92 -16.04
N HIS A 126 17.98 6.73 -16.65
CA HIS A 126 18.56 5.51 -16.09
C HIS A 126 20.07 5.63 -15.88
N SER A 127 20.79 6.32 -16.79
CA SER A 127 22.22 6.62 -16.61
C SER A 127 22.52 7.48 -15.38
N ARG A 128 21.52 8.21 -14.88
CA ARG A 128 21.56 9.03 -13.65
C ARG A 128 20.89 8.36 -12.46
N ARG A 129 20.54 7.06 -12.58
CA ARG A 129 19.87 6.27 -11.54
C ARG A 129 18.49 6.81 -11.15
N VAL A 130 17.79 7.46 -12.09
CA VAL A 130 16.41 7.92 -11.92
C VAL A 130 15.50 6.99 -12.73
N LEU A 131 14.50 6.41 -12.07
CA LEU A 131 13.45 5.60 -12.70
C LEU A 131 12.20 6.44 -12.91
N HIS A 132 11.41 6.14 -13.95
CA HIS A 132 10.18 6.88 -14.22
C HIS A 132 8.96 6.30 -13.49
N ARG A 133 8.79 4.98 -13.46
CA ARG A 133 7.75 4.23 -12.70
C ARG A 133 6.28 4.44 -13.11
N ASP A 134 6.00 5.25 -14.12
CA ASP A 134 4.64 5.50 -14.64
C ASP A 134 4.67 5.72 -16.17
N ILE A 135 5.35 4.81 -16.88
CA ILE A 135 5.43 4.88 -18.34
C ILE A 135 4.11 4.43 -18.95
N LYS A 136 3.45 5.35 -19.67
CA LYS A 136 2.20 5.13 -20.40
C LYS A 136 2.02 6.20 -21.48
N PRO A 137 1.22 5.96 -22.54
CA PRO A 137 1.03 6.94 -23.62
C PRO A 137 0.48 8.31 -23.17
N GLY A 138 -0.25 8.36 -22.06
CA GLY A 138 -0.73 9.63 -21.46
C GLY A 138 0.38 10.55 -20.95
N ASN A 139 1.59 10.02 -20.76
CA ASN A 139 2.76 10.80 -20.34
C ASN A 139 3.71 11.11 -21.52
N PHE A 140 3.35 10.73 -22.76
CA PHE A 140 4.14 11.02 -23.96
C PHE A 140 3.52 12.23 -24.65
N LEU A 141 4.03 13.43 -24.36
CA LEU A 141 3.52 14.67 -24.93
C LEU A 141 4.12 14.90 -26.32
N VAL A 142 3.25 15.07 -27.31
CA VAL A 142 3.62 15.34 -28.69
C VAL A 142 3.29 16.79 -29.00
N SER A 143 4.33 17.62 -29.12
CA SER A 143 4.23 19.02 -29.50
C SER A 143 4.14 19.16 -31.01
N ALA A 144 3.36 20.15 -31.48
CA ALA A 144 3.11 20.42 -32.91
C ALA A 144 2.88 19.14 -33.76
N PRO A 145 1.87 18.30 -33.43
CA PRO A 145 1.64 17.01 -34.06
C PRO A 145 1.56 17.09 -35.59
N GLY A 146 2.39 16.32 -36.31
CA GLY A 146 2.37 16.22 -37.77
C GLY A 146 3.13 17.33 -38.50
N SER A 147 3.88 18.17 -37.78
CA SER A 147 4.76 19.19 -38.36
C SER A 147 6.23 18.76 -38.39
N ASP A 148 7.06 19.46 -39.18
CA ASP A 148 8.52 19.28 -39.19
C ASP A 148 9.18 19.63 -37.85
N HIS A 149 8.46 20.33 -36.97
CA HIS A 149 8.89 20.71 -35.63
C HIS A 149 8.29 19.83 -34.53
N GLU A 150 7.71 18.68 -34.88
CA GLU A 150 7.17 17.74 -33.89
C GLU A 150 8.25 17.33 -32.87
N ARG A 151 7.93 17.45 -31.59
CA ARG A 151 8.78 17.01 -30.48
C ARG A 151 8.01 16.06 -29.59
N VAL A 152 8.65 14.97 -29.17
CA VAL A 152 8.10 14.03 -28.19
C VAL A 152 8.83 14.22 -26.87
N LEU A 153 8.08 14.52 -25.82
CA LEU A 153 8.59 14.77 -24.48
C LEU A 153 7.92 13.82 -23.49
N LEU A 154 8.73 13.23 -22.61
CA LEU A 154 8.28 12.39 -21.51
C LEU A 154 7.99 13.26 -20.28
N ALA A 155 6.73 13.23 -19.83
CA ALA A 155 6.21 13.99 -18.71
C ALA A 155 6.03 13.13 -17.45
N ASP A 156 5.83 13.77 -16.29
CA ASP A 156 5.44 13.10 -15.04
C ASP A 156 6.44 12.03 -14.53
N PHE A 157 7.74 12.33 -14.59
CA PHE A 157 8.80 11.52 -13.95
C PHE A 157 8.54 11.30 -12.47
N GLY A 158 8.01 10.14 -12.07
CA GLY A 158 8.00 9.59 -10.70
C GLY A 158 7.34 10.41 -9.58
N ILE A 159 7.04 11.69 -9.78
CA ILE A 159 6.52 12.62 -8.76
C ILE A 159 5.16 12.16 -8.22
N ALA A 160 4.40 11.45 -9.06
CA ALA A 160 3.13 10.81 -8.76
C ALA A 160 3.27 9.50 -7.96
N ARG A 161 4.41 8.81 -8.05
CA ARG A 161 4.68 7.50 -7.43
C ARG A 161 5.87 7.53 -6.48
N ALA A 162 5.91 8.56 -5.65
CA ALA A 162 6.39 8.45 -4.27
C ALA A 162 5.79 7.27 -3.46
N LEU A 163 4.92 6.46 -4.07
CA LEU A 163 4.31 5.21 -3.60
C LEU A 163 5.13 3.98 -4.06
N ASP A 164 6.46 4.03 -3.95
CA ASP A 164 7.29 2.83 -4.04
C ASP A 164 7.35 2.17 -2.68
N ASP A 165 6.27 1.45 -2.38
CA ASP A 165 6.28 0.12 -1.78
C ASP A 165 5.08 -0.63 -2.39
N ALA A 166 5.31 -1.89 -2.74
CA ALA A 166 4.40 -2.93 -3.25
C ALA A 166 2.90 -2.86 -2.93
N THR A 167 2.54 -2.20 -1.83
CA THR A 167 1.29 -2.32 -1.09
C THR A 167 0.16 -1.44 -1.64
N THR A 168 0.44 -0.56 -2.60
CA THR A 168 -0.51 0.50 -2.97
C THR A 168 -1.27 0.27 -4.27
N LEU A 169 -0.95 -0.80 -5.02
CA LEU A 169 -1.71 -1.17 -6.22
C LEU A 169 -3.17 -1.56 -5.96
N THR A 170 -3.55 -1.79 -4.70
CA THR A 170 -4.85 -2.35 -4.30
C THR A 170 -5.78 -1.36 -3.59
N ALA A 171 -5.36 -0.12 -3.29
CA ALA A 171 -6.04 0.71 -2.29
C ALA A 171 -6.97 1.82 -2.82
N THR A 172 -6.92 2.22 -4.10
CA THR A 172 -7.75 3.36 -4.58
C THR A 172 -8.31 3.15 -5.99
N GLY A 173 -9.62 3.31 -6.14
CA GLY A 173 -10.38 3.13 -7.40
C GLY A 173 -10.02 4.07 -8.56
N SER A 174 -9.00 4.94 -8.42
CA SER A 174 -8.46 5.78 -9.50
C SER A 174 -7.30 5.12 -10.27
N MET A 175 -6.96 3.87 -9.95
CA MET A 175 -5.66 3.25 -10.30
C MET A 175 -5.70 2.22 -11.44
N VAL A 176 -6.86 1.94 -12.02
CA VAL A 176 -7.03 0.95 -13.11
C VAL A 176 -6.21 1.31 -14.36
N GLY A 177 -6.06 2.61 -14.65
CA GLY A 177 -5.34 3.09 -15.85
C GLY A 177 -3.82 2.87 -15.82
N THR A 178 -3.16 3.04 -14.67
CA THR A 178 -1.69 2.83 -14.54
C THR A 178 -1.35 1.35 -14.31
N ALA A 179 -2.24 0.58 -13.66
CA ALA A 179 -2.03 -0.85 -13.44
C ALA A 179 -1.83 -1.66 -14.74
N ALA A 180 -2.45 -1.21 -15.84
CA ALA A 180 -2.37 -1.86 -17.16
C ALA A 180 -0.99 -1.79 -17.83
N TYR A 181 -0.04 -1.06 -17.24
CA TYR A 181 1.34 -0.94 -17.72
C TYR A 181 2.37 -1.40 -16.68
N ALA A 182 1.93 -1.91 -15.52
CA ALA A 182 2.82 -2.25 -14.42
C ALA A 182 3.66 -3.51 -14.73
N ALA A 183 4.96 -3.45 -14.41
CA ALA A 183 5.84 -4.59 -14.56
C ALA A 183 5.56 -5.68 -13.50
N PRO A 184 5.78 -6.98 -13.79
CA PRO A 184 5.55 -8.08 -12.86
C PRO A 184 6.20 -7.87 -11.49
N GLU A 185 7.48 -7.48 -11.46
CA GLU A 185 8.23 -7.22 -10.24
C GLU A 185 7.64 -6.07 -9.42
N THR A 186 7.07 -5.04 -10.06
CA THR A 186 6.39 -3.94 -9.38
C THR A 186 5.07 -4.39 -8.76
N ILE A 187 4.34 -5.28 -9.44
CA ILE A 187 3.08 -5.86 -8.93
C ILE A 187 3.34 -6.78 -7.74
N GLU A 188 4.42 -7.55 -7.79
CA GLU A 188 4.86 -8.46 -6.71
C GLU A 188 5.54 -7.73 -5.54
N GLY A 189 5.81 -6.43 -5.69
CA GLY A 189 6.45 -5.65 -4.65
C GLY A 189 7.95 -5.81 -4.54
N ARG A 190 8.59 -6.39 -5.55
CA ARG A 190 10.04 -6.48 -5.65
C ARG A 190 10.61 -5.13 -6.11
N SER A 191 11.90 -4.90 -5.86
CA SER A 191 12.58 -3.69 -6.27
C SER A 191 12.50 -3.48 -7.79
N ALA A 192 11.94 -2.35 -8.21
CA ALA A 192 11.95 -1.93 -9.61
C ALA A 192 13.35 -1.48 -10.03
N ASP A 193 13.70 -1.73 -11.28
CA ASP A 193 14.95 -1.28 -11.89
C ASP A 193 14.66 -0.72 -13.31
N PRO A 194 15.67 -0.26 -14.08
CA PRO A 194 15.46 0.25 -15.44
C PRO A 194 14.61 -0.65 -16.35
N ARG A 195 14.66 -1.96 -16.16
CA ARG A 195 13.94 -2.97 -16.95
C ARG A 195 12.45 -3.03 -16.62
N SER A 196 12.03 -2.45 -15.50
CA SER A 196 10.62 -2.22 -15.17
C SER A 196 10.03 -1.13 -16.08
N ASP A 197 10.74 -0.02 -16.28
CA ASP A 197 10.31 1.05 -17.22
C ASP A 197 10.29 0.53 -18.68
N ILE A 198 11.23 -0.35 -19.05
CA ILE A 198 11.26 -0.99 -20.38
C ILE A 198 10.04 -1.89 -20.59
N TYR A 199 9.62 -2.65 -19.57
CA TYR A 199 8.40 -3.44 -19.65
C TYR A 199 7.17 -2.54 -19.88
N SER A 200 7.06 -1.46 -19.11
CA SER A 200 5.97 -0.49 -19.25
C SER A 200 5.99 0.21 -20.62
N LEU A 201 7.17 0.51 -21.17
CA LEU A 201 7.32 1.00 -22.55
C LEU A 201 6.85 -0.04 -23.57
N GLY A 202 7.12 -1.33 -23.34
CA GLY A 202 6.56 -2.43 -24.12
C GLY A 202 5.03 -2.46 -24.09
N CYS A 203 4.41 -2.26 -22.93
CA CYS A 203 2.95 -2.16 -22.81
C CYS A 203 2.40 -0.94 -23.56
N ALA A 204 3.09 0.20 -23.48
CA ALA A 204 2.73 1.42 -24.21
C ALA A 204 2.83 1.22 -25.73
N LEU A 205 3.89 0.60 -26.21
CA LEU A 205 4.08 0.25 -27.62
C LEU A 205 2.98 -0.70 -28.12
N PHE A 206 2.66 -1.75 -27.37
CA PHE A 206 1.56 -2.66 -27.70
C PHE A 206 0.24 -1.90 -27.89
N ARG A 207 -0.05 -0.93 -27.01
CA ARG A 207 -1.23 -0.06 -27.15
C ARG A 207 -1.15 0.88 -28.35
N LEU A 208 -0.01 1.49 -28.63
CA LEU A 208 0.17 2.31 -29.81
C LEU A 208 -0.01 1.50 -31.10
N LEU A 209 0.29 0.20 -31.10
CA LEU A 209 0.11 -0.68 -32.26
C LEU A 209 -1.30 -1.24 -32.44
N THR A 210 -2.03 -1.45 -31.35
CA THR A 210 -3.28 -2.23 -31.35
C THR A 210 -4.51 -1.49 -30.79
N SER A 211 -4.30 -0.32 -30.21
CA SER A 211 -5.29 0.44 -29.42
C SER A 211 -5.79 -0.28 -28.15
N ARG A 212 -5.16 -1.40 -27.76
CA ARG A 212 -5.50 -2.19 -26.56
C ARG A 212 -4.28 -2.36 -25.66
N THR A 213 -4.46 -2.55 -24.37
CA THR A 213 -3.34 -2.96 -23.49
C THR A 213 -3.07 -4.46 -23.64
N PRO A 214 -1.85 -4.95 -23.32
CA PRO A 214 -1.54 -6.37 -23.47
C PRO A 214 -2.50 -7.28 -22.67
N TYR A 215 -2.80 -6.87 -21.44
CA TYR A 215 -3.77 -7.55 -20.58
C TYR A 215 -4.88 -6.55 -20.26
N GLU A 216 -6.08 -6.89 -20.70
CA GLU A 216 -7.29 -6.10 -20.49
C GLU A 216 -8.31 -7.00 -19.83
N ASP A 217 -8.82 -6.60 -18.66
CA ASP A 217 -9.85 -7.33 -17.94
C ASP A 217 -10.72 -6.34 -17.15
N SER A 218 -11.98 -6.75 -16.91
CA SER A 218 -12.94 -6.02 -16.07
C SER A 218 -12.56 -6.02 -14.59
N SER A 219 -11.81 -7.03 -14.15
CA SER A 219 -11.29 -7.14 -12.79
C SER A 219 -9.82 -6.73 -12.74
N LEU A 220 -9.49 -5.79 -11.85
CA LEU A 220 -8.10 -5.36 -11.61
C LEU A 220 -7.21 -6.56 -11.25
N SER A 221 -7.66 -7.45 -10.38
CA SER A 221 -6.90 -8.64 -9.97
C SER A 221 -6.62 -9.59 -11.16
N ALA A 222 -7.57 -9.72 -12.10
CA ALA A 222 -7.39 -10.54 -13.28
C ALA A 222 -6.42 -9.90 -14.30
N MET A 223 -6.45 -8.58 -14.44
CA MET A 223 -5.47 -7.83 -15.23
C MET A 223 -4.06 -7.99 -14.66
N LEU A 224 -3.89 -7.82 -13.35
CA LEU A 224 -2.61 -8.00 -12.66
C LEU A 224 -2.10 -9.44 -12.80
N ALA A 225 -2.97 -10.45 -12.60
CA ALA A 225 -2.63 -11.84 -12.85
C ALA A 225 -2.20 -12.08 -14.31
N GLY A 226 -2.75 -11.33 -15.27
CA GLY A 226 -2.31 -11.35 -16.67
C GLY A 226 -0.86 -10.89 -16.84
N HIS A 227 -0.50 -9.77 -16.21
CA HIS A 227 0.88 -9.30 -16.21
C HIS A 227 1.84 -10.30 -15.57
N LEU A 228 1.42 -11.04 -14.54
CA LEU A 228 2.24 -12.03 -13.85
C LEU A 228 2.38 -13.36 -14.62
N MET A 229 1.28 -13.91 -15.13
CA MET A 229 1.23 -15.34 -15.50
C MET A 229 0.78 -15.61 -16.93
N ARG A 230 0.04 -14.70 -17.58
CA ARG A 230 -0.49 -14.96 -18.94
C ARG A 230 0.62 -14.84 -20.00
N PRO A 231 0.54 -15.63 -21.08
CA PRO A 231 1.47 -15.51 -22.20
C PRO A 231 1.44 -14.10 -22.79
N VAL A 232 2.55 -13.69 -23.41
CA VAL A 232 2.62 -12.39 -24.10
C VAL A 232 1.69 -12.42 -25.32
N PRO A 233 0.69 -11.53 -25.42
CA PRO A 233 -0.16 -11.45 -26.60
C PRO A 233 0.64 -10.95 -27.80
N ARG A 234 0.30 -11.45 -29.00
CA ARG A 234 0.90 -11.02 -30.26
C ARG A 234 0.11 -9.84 -30.83
N PRO A 235 0.74 -8.69 -31.14
CA PRO A 235 0.05 -7.60 -31.83
C PRO A 235 -0.62 -8.02 -33.15
N THR A 236 -0.02 -8.96 -33.89
CA THR A 236 -0.56 -9.41 -35.19
C THR A 236 -1.87 -10.18 -35.07
N ASP A 237 -2.18 -10.76 -33.90
CA ASP A 237 -3.47 -11.40 -33.64
C ASP A 237 -4.61 -10.35 -33.55
N ILE A 238 -4.29 -9.09 -33.22
CA ILE A 238 -5.25 -7.99 -33.09
C ILE A 238 -5.25 -7.11 -34.35
N ASN A 239 -4.07 -6.82 -34.88
CA ASN A 239 -3.89 -6.05 -36.11
C ASN A 239 -3.03 -6.84 -37.11
N PRO A 240 -3.64 -7.66 -37.97
CA PRO A 240 -2.93 -8.51 -38.94
C PRO A 240 -2.14 -7.74 -40.01
N THR A 241 -2.29 -6.41 -40.10
CA THR A 241 -1.54 -5.57 -41.05
C THR A 241 -0.11 -5.26 -40.58
N LEU A 242 0.20 -5.56 -39.31
CA LEU A 242 1.54 -5.37 -38.76
C LEU A 242 2.52 -6.45 -39.28
N PRO A 243 3.80 -6.10 -39.48
CA PRO A 243 4.85 -7.08 -39.77
C PRO A 243 4.97 -8.13 -38.67
N ARG A 244 5.23 -9.39 -39.03
CA ARG A 244 5.29 -10.50 -38.05
C ARG A 244 6.43 -10.36 -37.05
N GLU A 245 7.50 -9.70 -37.46
CA GLU A 245 8.70 -9.43 -36.68
C GLU A 245 8.39 -8.63 -35.41
N ILE A 246 7.29 -7.87 -35.37
CA ILE A 246 6.90 -7.12 -34.17
C ILE A 246 6.50 -8.03 -33.00
N ASP A 247 6.04 -9.25 -33.28
CA ASP A 247 5.62 -10.19 -32.26
C ASP A 247 6.83 -10.64 -31.41
N ASP A 248 7.99 -10.84 -32.02
CA ASP A 248 9.23 -11.20 -31.33
C ASP A 248 9.74 -10.04 -30.45
N VAL A 249 9.61 -8.80 -30.94
CA VAL A 249 9.92 -7.60 -30.15
C VAL A 249 9.02 -7.52 -28.92
N MET A 250 7.71 -7.80 -29.06
CA MET A 250 6.79 -7.81 -27.92
C MET A 250 7.03 -8.94 -26.95
N ALA A 251 7.30 -10.15 -27.46
CA ALA A 251 7.64 -11.31 -26.65
C ALA A 251 8.82 -11.00 -25.72
N ARG A 252 9.85 -10.33 -26.25
CA ARG A 252 11.02 -9.92 -25.47
C ARG A 252 10.75 -8.75 -24.54
N ALA A 253 10.08 -7.69 -25.01
CA ALA A 253 9.80 -6.50 -24.20
C ALA A 253 8.93 -6.82 -22.96
N LEU A 254 7.97 -7.73 -23.14
CA LEU A 254 6.99 -8.14 -22.12
C LEU A 254 7.33 -9.47 -21.44
N ALA A 255 8.58 -9.93 -21.57
CA ALA A 255 9.06 -11.12 -20.87
C ALA A 255 8.87 -10.93 -19.35
N LYS A 256 8.46 -12.00 -18.65
CA LYS A 256 8.11 -11.90 -17.23
C LYS A 256 9.36 -11.71 -16.38
N ASP A 257 10.43 -12.43 -16.70
CA ASP A 257 11.75 -12.23 -16.11
C ASP A 257 12.42 -10.98 -16.69
N PRO A 258 12.80 -9.98 -15.87
CA PRO A 258 13.59 -8.83 -16.31
C PRO A 258 14.88 -9.19 -17.07
N ALA A 259 15.52 -10.32 -16.76
CA ALA A 259 16.76 -10.75 -17.42
C ALA A 259 16.55 -11.12 -18.90
N GLU A 260 15.34 -11.55 -19.28
CA GLU A 260 15.00 -11.92 -20.65
C GLU A 260 14.61 -10.71 -21.51
N ARG A 261 14.40 -9.55 -20.89
CA ARG A 261 13.99 -8.31 -21.58
C ARG A 261 15.15 -7.65 -22.35
N PHE A 262 14.81 -6.59 -23.08
CA PHE A 262 15.82 -5.63 -23.52
C PHE A 262 16.47 -4.98 -22.29
N GLN A 263 17.79 -4.78 -22.34
CA GLN A 263 18.55 -4.23 -21.21
C GLN A 263 18.59 -2.69 -21.22
N THR A 264 18.23 -2.06 -22.33
CA THR A 264 18.07 -0.59 -22.47
C THR A 264 16.80 -0.29 -23.25
N ALA A 265 16.22 0.90 -23.02
CA ALA A 265 15.04 1.34 -23.76
C ALA A 265 15.39 1.58 -25.24
N GLY A 266 16.60 2.08 -25.52
CA GLY A 266 17.11 2.25 -26.88
C GLY A 266 17.19 0.94 -27.67
N ALA A 267 17.52 -0.19 -27.01
CA ALA A 267 17.53 -1.50 -27.67
C ALA A 267 16.12 -1.95 -28.08
N LEU A 268 15.10 -1.68 -27.25
CA LEU A 268 13.70 -1.90 -27.60
C LEU A 268 13.27 -1.01 -28.78
N ALA A 269 13.62 0.27 -28.76
CA ALA A 269 13.32 1.20 -29.85
C ALA A 269 13.97 0.79 -31.18
N ALA A 270 15.25 0.39 -31.16
CA ALA A 270 15.96 -0.06 -32.36
C ALA A 270 15.34 -1.34 -32.95
N ALA A 271 14.97 -2.31 -32.10
CA ALA A 271 14.28 -3.52 -32.53
C ALA A 271 12.89 -3.21 -33.13
N THR A 272 12.17 -2.26 -32.53
CA THR A 272 10.87 -1.78 -33.05
C THR A 272 11.02 -1.11 -34.41
N ALA A 273 12.03 -0.25 -34.59
CA ALA A 273 12.31 0.41 -35.86
C ALA A 273 12.62 -0.60 -36.97
N ALA A 274 13.47 -1.59 -36.67
CA ALA A 274 13.81 -2.66 -37.60
C ALA A 274 12.57 -3.47 -38.01
N ALA A 275 11.71 -3.83 -37.06
CA ALA A 275 10.50 -4.61 -37.33
C ALA A 275 9.43 -3.84 -38.12
N LEU A 276 9.23 -2.55 -37.85
CA LEU A 276 8.13 -1.76 -38.45
C LEU A 276 8.49 -1.03 -39.74
N THR A 277 9.77 -0.71 -39.95
CA THR A 277 10.21 0.12 -41.09
C THR A 277 11.26 -0.54 -41.97
N GLY A 278 11.79 -1.70 -41.58
CA GLY A 278 12.88 -2.38 -42.30
C GLY A 278 14.23 -1.66 -42.22
N ASN A 279 14.32 -0.53 -41.51
CA ASN A 279 15.54 0.24 -41.27
C ASN A 279 15.90 0.17 -39.78
N PRO A 280 17.02 -0.46 -39.38
CA PRO A 280 17.49 -0.35 -38.01
C PRO A 280 17.89 1.12 -37.72
N ALA A 281 17.37 1.70 -36.64
CA ALA A 281 17.80 3.01 -36.18
C ALA A 281 19.32 2.98 -35.86
N PRO A 282 20.08 4.06 -36.12
CA PRO A 282 21.50 4.11 -35.80
C PRO A 282 21.69 3.97 -34.28
N VAL A 283 22.21 2.83 -33.84
CA VAL A 283 22.65 2.65 -32.45
C VAL A 283 23.93 3.47 -32.27
N PRO A 284 24.06 4.33 -31.25
CA PRO A 284 25.36 4.84 -30.87
C PRO A 284 26.16 3.65 -30.35
N LEU A 285 27.04 3.10 -31.19
CA LEU A 285 28.01 2.09 -30.76
C LEU A 285 28.89 2.73 -29.70
N THR A 286 28.76 2.30 -28.45
CA THR A 286 29.83 2.39 -27.47
C THR A 286 30.97 1.49 -27.96
N GLY A 287 31.75 2.03 -28.89
CA GLY A 287 32.96 1.44 -29.45
C GLY A 287 34.18 2.16 -28.89
N SER A 288 34.96 1.42 -28.11
CA SER A 288 36.32 1.74 -27.68
C SER A 288 37.17 2.12 -28.90
N GLY A 289 37.53 3.40 -29.02
CA GLY A 289 38.40 3.89 -30.12
C GLY A 289 38.39 5.40 -30.21
N GLY A 290 39.24 6.06 -29.42
CA GLY A 290 39.42 7.51 -29.52
C GLY A 290 40.24 7.93 -30.74
N PRO A 291 39.95 9.11 -31.30
CA PRO A 291 40.94 10.01 -31.89
C PRO A 291 41.02 11.34 -31.11
N PRO A 292 42.09 12.14 -31.30
CA PRO A 292 42.62 13.03 -30.28
C PRO A 292 41.79 14.29 -30.06
N ALA A 293 41.84 14.77 -28.81
CA ALA A 293 41.25 16.02 -28.36
C ALA A 293 41.83 17.24 -29.08
N SER A 294 40.96 18.15 -29.51
CA SER A 294 41.28 19.57 -29.66
C SER A 294 40.37 20.37 -28.74
N ASN A 295 40.97 20.92 -27.68
CA ASN A 295 40.33 21.88 -26.78
C ASN A 295 40.15 23.24 -27.49
N PRO A 296 39.14 24.00 -27.09
CA PRO A 296 39.39 25.35 -26.64
C PRO A 296 38.99 25.53 -25.16
N THR A 297 39.89 26.24 -24.49
CA THR A 297 39.98 26.59 -23.07
C THR A 297 38.78 27.35 -22.50
N ASN A 298 38.40 27.01 -21.26
CA ASN A 298 38.05 28.01 -20.25
C ASN A 298 38.44 27.49 -18.84
N PRO A 299 38.82 28.38 -17.89
CA PRO A 299 39.69 28.06 -16.76
C PRO A 299 38.93 27.49 -15.55
N THR A 300 39.43 26.39 -14.98
CA THR A 300 38.98 25.87 -13.68
C THR A 300 40.04 26.13 -12.62
N VAL A 301 39.63 26.82 -11.56
CA VAL A 301 40.37 27.04 -10.31
C VAL A 301 40.67 25.68 -9.67
N THR A 302 41.95 25.44 -9.36
CA THR A 302 42.46 24.17 -8.81
C THR A 302 42.56 24.26 -7.28
N TYR A 303 42.05 23.25 -6.57
CA TYR A 303 42.50 22.88 -5.23
C TYR A 303 43.03 21.43 -5.26
N PRO A 304 44.13 21.13 -4.55
CA PRO A 304 44.80 19.83 -4.62
C PRO A 304 44.11 18.77 -3.74
N PRO A 305 44.06 17.48 -4.16
CA PRO A 305 43.56 16.39 -3.33
C PRO A 305 44.67 15.81 -2.44
N THR A 306 44.37 15.69 -1.14
CA THR A 306 45.14 14.93 -0.15
C THR A 306 44.77 13.44 -0.20
N VAL A 307 45.80 12.59 -0.20
CA VAL A 307 45.75 11.12 -0.24
C VAL A 307 45.53 10.53 1.17
N PRO A 308 44.68 9.50 1.35
CA PRO A 308 44.75 8.58 2.49
C PRO A 308 45.48 7.27 2.12
N PRO A 309 46.27 6.66 3.03
CA PRO A 309 47.03 5.43 2.77
C PRO A 309 46.20 4.15 2.97
N GLY A 310 46.58 3.08 2.27
CA GLY A 310 45.93 1.78 2.27
C GLY A 310 46.37 0.80 3.36
N LEU A 311 45.57 -0.27 3.50
CA LEU A 311 45.81 -1.54 4.22
C LEU A 311 44.95 -2.59 3.48
N ALA A 312 45.48 -3.64 2.85
CA ALA A 312 46.07 -4.88 3.37
C ALA A 312 45.10 -6.08 3.15
N SER A 313 45.68 -7.20 2.70
CA SER A 313 45.01 -8.33 2.05
C SER A 313 44.75 -9.54 2.96
N ALA A 314 43.83 -10.41 2.48
CA ALA A 314 43.67 -11.87 2.72
C ALA A 314 42.77 -12.33 3.90
N PRO A 315 42.29 -13.61 3.95
CA PRO A 315 42.33 -14.71 2.95
C PRO A 315 40.97 -15.38 2.64
N GLY A 316 40.94 -16.14 1.53
CA GLY A 316 39.79 -16.91 1.05
C GLY A 316 39.67 -18.35 1.59
N TRP A 317 38.49 -18.94 1.34
CA TRP A 317 38.16 -20.36 1.56
C TRP A 317 37.37 -20.91 0.34
N PRO A 318 37.41 -22.23 0.10
CA PRO A 318 37.48 -22.80 -1.25
C PRO A 318 36.15 -23.22 -1.90
N ALA A 319 36.20 -23.36 -3.22
CA ALA A 319 35.17 -23.89 -4.10
C ALA A 319 34.95 -25.41 -3.95
N TYR A 320 33.71 -25.86 -4.16
CA TYR A 320 33.33 -27.28 -4.31
C TYR A 320 32.60 -27.47 -5.64
N ASP A 321 33.12 -28.37 -6.47
CA ASP A 321 32.61 -28.80 -7.78
C ASP A 321 31.86 -30.16 -7.64
N PRO A 322 30.83 -30.46 -8.44
CA PRO A 322 29.88 -31.55 -8.22
C PRO A 322 30.26 -32.81 -9.02
N ARG A 323 29.87 -33.99 -8.51
CA ARG A 323 29.53 -35.23 -9.28
C ARG A 323 29.29 -36.44 -8.37
N GLY A 324 28.27 -37.25 -8.70
CA GLY A 324 27.99 -38.57 -8.14
C GLY A 324 26.49 -38.77 -7.86
N ALA A 325 25.62 -38.98 -8.86
CA ALA A 325 25.33 -40.26 -9.53
C ALA A 325 24.68 -41.34 -8.62
N ALA A 326 23.35 -41.48 -8.69
CA ALA A 326 22.62 -42.75 -8.65
C ALA A 326 21.13 -42.54 -9.00
N GLY A 327 20.61 -43.33 -9.93
CA GLY A 327 19.17 -43.58 -10.15
C GLY A 327 18.98 -45.06 -10.48
N PRO A 328 17.80 -45.51 -10.97
CA PRO A 328 16.43 -45.41 -10.43
C PRO A 328 15.86 -46.82 -10.08
N PRO A 329 14.55 -46.96 -9.81
CA PRO A 329 13.80 -47.92 -10.64
C PRO A 329 12.40 -47.44 -11.10
N ARG A 330 11.96 -48.07 -12.19
CA ARG A 330 10.71 -47.93 -12.94
C ARG A 330 9.61 -48.82 -12.38
N HIS A 331 8.33 -48.43 -12.52
CA HIS A 331 7.11 -49.23 -12.80
C HIS A 331 5.93 -48.23 -12.80
N ALA A 332 4.80 -48.33 -13.49
CA ALA A 332 4.33 -48.95 -14.74
C ALA A 332 2.93 -48.30 -14.99
N ALA A 333 2.55 -48.05 -16.23
CA ALA A 333 1.18 -47.64 -16.60
C ALA A 333 0.28 -48.87 -16.81
N PRO A 334 -1.06 -48.72 -16.72
CA PRO A 334 -1.86 -48.83 -17.95
C PRO A 334 -3.07 -47.87 -18.06
N GLN A 335 -3.53 -47.66 -19.30
CA GLN A 335 -4.78 -46.98 -19.70
C GLN A 335 -5.96 -47.98 -19.88
N PRO A 336 -7.06 -47.67 -20.62
CA PRO A 336 -8.17 -46.72 -20.38
C PRO A 336 -9.54 -47.44 -20.40
N PHE A 337 -10.65 -46.79 -20.01
CA PHE A 337 -12.00 -47.21 -20.48
C PHE A 337 -12.98 -46.04 -20.64
N ALA A 338 -13.69 -46.08 -21.75
CA ALA A 338 -14.79 -45.20 -22.16
C ALA A 338 -16.15 -45.80 -21.76
N GLY A 339 -17.17 -44.96 -21.57
CA GLY A 339 -18.56 -45.37 -21.47
C GLY A 339 -19.51 -44.29 -20.95
N MET A 340 -20.50 -43.93 -21.76
CA MET A 340 -21.59 -42.97 -21.56
C MET A 340 -22.80 -43.53 -22.37
N PRO A 341 -24.09 -43.06 -22.32
CA PRO A 341 -24.96 -42.29 -21.38
C PRO A 341 -26.29 -43.09 -21.13
N PRO A 342 -27.56 -42.56 -21.06
CA PRO A 342 -28.17 -41.22 -20.76
C PRO A 342 -29.27 -41.29 -19.64
N SER A 343 -29.91 -40.22 -19.13
CA SER A 343 -30.88 -39.35 -19.82
C SER A 343 -31.70 -38.45 -18.86
N PHE A 344 -32.27 -37.38 -19.46
CA PHE A 344 -33.47 -36.57 -19.14
C PHE A 344 -33.55 -35.60 -17.94
N GLY A 345 -33.93 -34.35 -18.27
CA GLY A 345 -34.56 -33.42 -17.34
C GLY A 345 -34.51 -31.95 -17.74
N ALA A 346 -35.23 -31.55 -18.79
CA ALA A 346 -35.41 -30.14 -19.16
C ALA A 346 -36.40 -29.41 -18.24
N SER A 347 -36.17 -28.13 -17.92
CA SER A 347 -37.26 -27.14 -17.81
C SER A 347 -36.77 -25.70 -18.02
N LYS A 348 -37.67 -24.90 -18.61
CA LYS A 348 -37.47 -23.56 -19.16
C LYS A 348 -37.86 -22.46 -18.16
N ALA A 349 -37.14 -21.33 -18.28
CA ALA A 349 -37.61 -19.94 -18.28
C ALA A 349 -38.46 -19.37 -17.12
N LYS A 350 -38.03 -18.22 -16.57
CA LYS A 350 -38.74 -16.93 -16.78
C LYS A 350 -37.93 -15.70 -16.36
N ARG A 351 -38.23 -14.62 -17.07
CA ARG A 351 -37.62 -13.29 -17.12
C ARG A 351 -38.67 -12.26 -16.63
N ARG A 352 -38.31 -11.31 -15.74
CA ARG A 352 -38.88 -9.95 -15.48
C ARG A 352 -38.75 -9.58 -13.99
N LYS A 353 -38.63 -8.31 -13.54
CA LYS A 353 -38.17 -7.02 -14.08
C LYS A 353 -37.95 -6.11 -12.85
N ARG A 354 -36.95 -5.22 -12.97
CA ARG A 354 -36.68 -3.97 -12.21
C ARG A 354 -37.90 -3.27 -11.60
N THR A 355 -37.76 -2.78 -10.36
CA THR A 355 -37.85 -1.34 -9.97
C THR A 355 -37.84 -1.19 -8.44
N ARG A 356 -36.70 -0.85 -7.81
CA ARG A 356 -36.55 -0.07 -6.54
C ARG A 356 -35.08 0.35 -6.37
N LEU A 357 -34.65 1.45 -6.98
CA LEU A 357 -33.26 1.94 -6.84
C LEU A 357 -33.12 3.47 -6.94
N VAL A 358 -34.13 4.23 -6.50
CA VAL A 358 -34.09 5.71 -6.53
C VAL A 358 -34.24 6.35 -5.14
N LEU A 359 -34.61 5.60 -4.09
CA LEU A 359 -34.74 6.12 -2.72
C LEU A 359 -33.53 5.84 -1.81
N ALA A 360 -32.58 5.00 -2.23
CA ALA A 360 -31.36 4.69 -1.46
C ALA A 360 -30.20 5.69 -1.72
N ALA A 361 -30.24 6.43 -2.82
CA ALA A 361 -29.15 7.34 -3.22
C ALA A 361 -29.20 8.71 -2.52
N THR A 362 -30.37 9.18 -2.10
CA THR A 362 -30.54 10.50 -1.47
C THR A 362 -30.23 10.50 0.02
N ALA A 363 -30.44 9.39 0.73
CA ALA A 363 -30.05 9.24 2.14
C ALA A 363 -28.52 9.14 2.31
N LEU A 364 -27.82 8.49 1.36
CA LEU A 364 -26.37 8.32 1.40
C LEU A 364 -25.63 9.66 1.18
N VAL A 365 -26.15 10.54 0.34
CA VAL A 365 -25.55 11.87 0.07
C VAL A 365 -25.74 12.83 1.25
N ALA A 366 -26.86 12.75 1.97
CA ALA A 366 -27.08 13.57 3.17
C ALA A 366 -26.22 13.11 4.36
N VAL A 367 -25.98 11.80 4.51
CA VAL A 367 -25.07 11.23 5.51
C VAL A 367 -23.61 11.54 5.18
N LEU A 368 -23.22 11.49 3.90
CA LEU A 368 -21.87 11.88 3.45
C LEU A 368 -21.61 13.39 3.58
N ALA A 369 -22.63 14.23 3.38
CA ALA A 369 -22.55 15.68 3.59
C ALA A 369 -22.47 16.06 5.08
N ALA A 370 -23.19 15.34 5.96
CA ALA A 370 -23.09 15.54 7.41
C ALA A 370 -21.74 15.01 7.96
N ALA A 371 -21.22 13.90 7.44
CA ALA A 371 -19.91 13.35 7.79
C ALA A 371 -18.75 14.25 7.33
N THR A 372 -18.89 14.95 6.20
CA THR A 372 -17.91 15.93 5.74
C THR A 372 -17.94 17.21 6.55
N VAL A 373 -19.12 17.71 6.96
CA VAL A 373 -19.21 18.90 7.83
C VAL A 373 -18.64 18.64 9.23
N VAL A 374 -18.82 17.44 9.78
CA VAL A 374 -18.20 17.03 11.06
C VAL A 374 -16.70 16.75 10.90
N GLY A 375 -16.25 16.18 9.78
CA GLY A 375 -14.83 15.97 9.46
C GLY A 375 -14.06 17.29 9.24
N ILE A 376 -14.69 18.28 8.60
CA ILE A 376 -14.11 19.61 8.34
C ILE A 376 -14.05 20.45 9.63
N HIS A 377 -14.95 20.24 10.59
CA HIS A 377 -14.86 20.91 11.90
C HIS A 377 -13.92 20.22 12.91
N LEU A 378 -13.56 18.96 12.70
CA LEU A 378 -12.68 18.21 13.62
C LEU A 378 -11.19 18.22 13.22
N PHE A 379 -10.85 18.42 11.94
CA PHE A 379 -9.46 18.41 11.49
C PHE A 379 -8.98 19.74 10.86
N GLY A 380 -9.86 20.74 10.75
CA GLY A 380 -9.57 22.07 10.17
C GLY A 380 -9.15 23.16 11.17
N ARG A 381 -8.73 22.81 12.38
CA ARG A 381 -8.05 23.77 13.28
C ARG A 381 -6.61 23.35 13.45
N GLY A 382 -5.69 24.16 12.92
CA GLY A 382 -4.32 24.21 13.39
C GLY A 382 -4.30 24.54 14.88
N GLY A 383 -4.32 23.50 15.71
CA GLY A 383 -3.85 23.55 17.07
C GLY A 383 -2.50 22.87 17.07
N GLY A 384 -1.40 23.64 17.08
CA GLY A 384 -0.17 23.11 17.66
C GLY A 384 -0.55 22.46 19.00
N LEU A 385 -0.03 21.27 19.29
CA LEU A 385 -0.25 20.65 20.59
C LEU A 385 0.04 21.71 21.64
N GLY A 386 -0.99 22.09 22.41
CA GLY A 386 -0.87 23.12 23.43
C GLY A 386 0.26 22.79 24.41
N PRO A 387 0.66 23.76 25.25
CA PRO A 387 1.66 23.51 26.28
C PRO A 387 1.30 22.24 27.06
N TYR A 388 2.30 21.39 27.27
CA TYR A 388 2.09 20.13 27.96
C TYR A 388 1.99 20.40 29.46
N GLU A 389 0.86 20.00 30.04
CA GLU A 389 0.65 20.05 31.48
C GLU A 389 1.28 18.81 32.14
N PRO A 390 2.15 18.97 33.15
CA PRO A 390 2.73 17.85 33.89
C PRO A 390 1.67 16.88 34.41
N GLN A 391 1.88 15.59 34.21
CA GLN A 391 0.95 14.54 34.62
C GLN A 391 1.49 13.79 35.83
N THR A 392 0.62 13.47 36.79
CA THR A 392 0.90 12.56 37.90
C THR A 392 -0.16 11.46 37.90
N LEU A 393 0.25 10.25 37.56
CA LEU A 393 -0.65 9.14 37.25
C LEU A 393 -0.46 8.01 38.26
N ALA A 394 -1.54 7.60 38.91
CA ALA A 394 -1.56 6.46 39.83
C ALA A 394 -1.70 5.16 39.02
N THR A 395 -0.65 4.34 39.01
CA THR A 395 -0.62 3.04 38.36
C THR A 395 -0.71 1.92 39.40
N LYS A 396 -1.01 0.69 38.95
CA LYS A 396 -1.03 -0.54 39.76
C LYS A 396 0.21 -0.74 40.63
N PHE A 397 1.36 -0.20 40.22
CA PHE A 397 2.65 -0.40 40.89
C PHE A 397 3.21 0.86 41.56
N GLY A 398 2.44 1.95 41.60
CA GLY A 398 2.87 3.22 42.19
C GLY A 398 2.54 4.42 41.31
N THR A 399 3.10 5.57 41.67
CA THR A 399 2.85 6.84 40.96
C THR A 399 3.93 7.13 39.93
N VAL A 400 3.51 7.49 38.72
CA VAL A 400 4.38 7.93 37.63
C VAL A 400 4.21 9.44 37.43
N LYS A 401 5.31 10.18 37.40
CA LYS A 401 5.32 11.63 37.14
C LYS A 401 5.93 11.90 35.78
N ILE A 402 5.22 12.61 34.91
CA ILE A 402 5.65 12.97 33.56
C ILE A 402 5.66 14.50 33.47
N GLN A 403 6.85 15.09 33.54
CA GLN A 403 7.02 16.54 33.64
C GLN A 403 6.98 17.26 32.29
N HIS A 404 7.36 16.56 31.22
CA HIS A 404 7.40 17.08 29.86
C HIS A 404 6.74 16.08 28.92
N ARG A 405 6.28 16.57 27.75
CA ARG A 405 5.66 15.70 26.75
C ARG A 405 6.66 14.63 26.31
N PRO A 406 6.35 13.33 26.45
CA PRO A 406 7.24 12.25 26.00
C PRO A 406 7.50 12.34 24.49
N MET A 407 8.76 12.18 24.10
CA MET A 407 9.22 12.20 22.71
C MET A 407 9.84 10.87 22.28
N ALA A 408 10.36 10.08 23.22
CA ALA A 408 10.98 8.78 23.00
C ALA A 408 10.18 7.68 23.72
N ILE A 409 9.09 7.23 23.11
CA ILE A 409 8.15 6.29 23.73
C ILE A 409 8.49 4.85 23.38
N ALA A 410 8.60 3.96 24.37
CA ALA A 410 8.65 2.51 24.17
C ALA A 410 7.27 1.92 24.45
N ALA A 411 6.58 1.34 23.46
CA ALA A 411 5.24 0.79 23.59
C ALA A 411 5.26 -0.76 23.58
N LEU A 412 5.06 -1.38 24.73
CA LEU A 412 5.41 -2.80 24.96
C LEU A 412 4.21 -3.72 25.20
N GLY A 413 3.11 -3.20 25.73
CA GLY A 413 1.92 -3.97 26.03
C GLY A 413 1.02 -4.21 24.81
N PRO A 414 0.13 -5.22 24.85
CA PRO A 414 -0.80 -5.49 23.77
C PRO A 414 -1.70 -4.29 23.46
N GLY A 415 -1.62 -3.79 22.21
CA GLY A 415 -2.41 -2.65 21.75
C GLY A 415 -1.90 -1.28 22.21
N ASP A 416 -0.76 -1.21 22.90
CA ASP A 416 -0.11 0.06 23.25
C ASP A 416 0.46 0.74 22.00
N ALA A 417 1.07 -0.03 21.09
CA ALA A 417 1.57 0.45 19.82
C ALA A 417 0.47 1.12 18.98
N ASP A 418 -0.70 0.47 18.86
CA ASP A 418 -1.87 1.06 18.19
C ASP A 418 -2.30 2.36 18.87
N ALA A 419 -2.45 2.37 20.20
CA ALA A 419 -2.85 3.58 20.92
C ALA A 419 -1.87 4.74 20.71
N VAL A 420 -0.56 4.51 20.87
CA VAL A 420 0.48 5.54 20.71
C VAL A 420 0.50 6.10 19.29
N LEU A 421 0.48 5.20 18.29
CA LEU A 421 0.52 5.58 16.89
C LEU A 421 -0.77 6.30 16.47
N SER A 422 -1.93 5.80 16.88
CA SER A 422 -3.23 6.42 16.60
C SER A 422 -3.37 7.80 17.24
N LEU A 423 -2.75 8.03 18.39
CA LEU A 423 -2.66 9.36 19.00
C LEU A 423 -1.71 10.30 18.26
N GLY A 424 -0.98 9.84 17.25
CA GLY A 424 -0.04 10.63 16.45
C GLY A 424 1.31 10.82 17.14
N ALA A 425 1.71 9.89 18.01
CA ALA A 425 3.06 9.82 18.56
C ALA A 425 3.84 8.67 17.91
N GLN A 426 5.15 8.85 17.74
CA GLN A 426 6.03 7.86 17.11
C GLN A 426 6.84 7.17 18.21
N PRO A 427 6.60 5.88 18.47
CA PRO A 427 7.40 5.14 19.43
C PRO A 427 8.80 4.91 18.88
N VAL A 428 9.81 4.98 19.74
CA VAL A 428 11.20 4.62 19.44
C VAL A 428 11.43 3.12 19.56
N LEU A 429 10.46 2.37 20.08
CA LEU A 429 10.49 0.92 20.24
C LEU A 429 9.07 0.39 20.38
N MET A 430 8.75 -0.72 19.72
CA MET A 430 7.44 -1.38 19.89
C MET A 430 7.56 -2.89 19.97
N ASN A 431 6.72 -3.48 20.82
CA ASN A 431 6.44 -4.90 20.82
C ASN A 431 5.22 -5.16 19.92
N VAL A 432 5.38 -6.00 18.90
CA VAL A 432 4.25 -6.46 18.07
C VAL A 432 4.31 -7.98 17.93
N ALA A 433 3.13 -8.60 17.87
CA ALA A 433 3.02 -10.04 17.73
C ALA A 433 3.82 -10.54 16.50
N ASN A 434 4.61 -11.59 16.67
CA ASN A 434 5.47 -12.20 15.64
C ASN A 434 6.54 -11.26 15.04
N ALA A 435 6.93 -10.19 15.75
CA ALA A 435 7.92 -9.20 15.29
C ALA A 435 7.64 -8.59 13.91
N THR A 436 6.40 -8.68 13.42
CA THR A 436 6.00 -8.17 12.11
C THR A 436 4.89 -7.15 12.32
N VAL A 437 5.11 -5.91 11.88
CA VAL A 437 4.09 -4.86 12.00
C VAL A 437 2.92 -5.20 11.08
N PRO A 438 1.68 -5.33 11.62
CA PRO A 438 0.51 -5.59 10.79
C PRO A 438 0.28 -4.49 9.75
N ASN A 439 -0.20 -4.85 8.56
CA ASN A 439 -0.46 -3.93 7.45
C ASN A 439 -1.38 -2.75 7.79
N TRP A 440 -2.29 -2.90 8.75
CA TRP A 440 -3.19 -1.85 9.21
C TRP A 440 -2.54 -0.87 10.20
N LEU A 441 -1.41 -1.25 10.79
CA LEU A 441 -0.64 -0.41 11.71
C LEU A 441 0.51 0.33 10.98
N GLN A 442 1.05 -0.28 9.92
CA GLN A 442 2.12 0.29 9.09
C GLN A 442 1.87 1.72 8.60
N PRO A 443 0.66 2.13 8.17
CA PRO A 443 0.41 3.49 7.67
C PRO A 443 0.60 4.57 8.73
N LEU A 444 0.54 4.22 10.02
CA LEU A 444 0.73 5.16 11.12
C LEU A 444 2.22 5.33 11.50
N LEU A 445 3.10 4.51 10.95
CA LEU A 445 4.55 4.59 11.19
C LEU A 445 5.20 5.58 10.24
N HIS A 446 5.77 6.64 10.81
CA HIS A 446 6.52 7.67 10.09
C HIS A 446 8.03 7.61 10.38
N SER A 447 8.43 6.70 11.25
CA SER A 447 9.82 6.34 11.57
C SER A 447 9.95 4.82 11.52
N SER A 448 11.17 4.30 11.41
CA SER A 448 11.44 2.86 11.50
C SER A 448 11.89 2.51 12.92
N PRO A 449 10.97 2.36 13.89
CA PRO A 449 11.36 1.89 15.20
C PRO A 449 11.84 0.43 15.11
N PRO A 450 12.79 0.02 15.97
CA PRO A 450 13.03 -1.38 16.21
C PRO A 450 11.73 -2.06 16.67
N VAL A 451 11.41 -3.15 16.01
CA VAL A 451 10.28 -4.03 16.31
C VAL A 451 10.84 -5.31 16.90
N PHE A 452 10.29 -5.78 18.03
CA PHE A 452 10.80 -6.96 18.72
C PHE A 452 9.68 -7.87 19.21
N ALA A 453 10.01 -9.16 19.45
CA ALA A 453 9.06 -10.20 19.89
C ALA A 453 9.15 -10.57 21.37
N ALA A 454 10.21 -10.18 22.10
CA ALA A 454 10.39 -10.48 23.53
C ALA A 454 11.08 -9.34 24.30
N ALA A 455 10.57 -9.02 25.50
CA ALA A 455 10.95 -7.89 26.35
C ALA A 455 12.38 -8.00 26.94
N ASP A 456 13.39 -7.83 26.10
CA ASP A 456 14.77 -7.69 26.56
C ASP A 456 15.02 -6.26 27.08
N THR A 457 15.21 -6.15 28.40
CA THR A 457 15.53 -4.88 29.07
C THR A 457 16.78 -4.18 28.53
N ALA A 458 17.75 -4.92 27.98
CA ALA A 458 18.95 -4.31 27.38
C ALA A 458 18.61 -3.57 26.08
N VAL A 459 17.74 -4.14 25.25
CA VAL A 459 17.25 -3.52 24.01
C VAL A 459 16.39 -2.29 24.34
N ILE A 460 15.53 -2.40 25.36
CA ILE A 460 14.71 -1.28 25.82
C ILE A 460 15.60 -0.13 26.33
N ALA A 461 16.64 -0.44 27.11
CA ALA A 461 17.59 0.58 27.57
C ALA A 461 18.38 1.22 26.43
N ALA A 462 18.78 0.45 25.41
CA ALA A 462 19.50 0.95 24.25
C ALA A 462 18.68 1.94 23.41
N ALA A 463 17.35 1.79 23.38
CA ALA A 463 16.43 2.72 22.71
C ALA A 463 16.30 4.08 23.43
N LYS A 464 16.81 4.21 24.66
CA LYS A 464 16.78 5.41 25.49
C LYS A 464 15.38 6.07 25.58
N PRO A 465 14.34 5.32 25.97
CA PRO A 465 13.02 5.90 26.10
C PRO A 465 12.97 6.95 27.22
N ASP A 466 12.17 8.00 27.02
CA ASP A 466 11.79 8.96 28.06
C ASP A 466 10.45 8.57 28.73
N LEU A 467 9.70 7.66 28.12
CA LEU A 467 8.54 6.98 28.69
C LEU A 467 8.45 5.55 28.16
N ILE A 468 8.24 4.60 29.07
CA ILE A 468 7.85 3.23 28.73
C ILE A 468 6.35 3.10 28.99
N ILE A 469 5.62 2.57 28.02
CA ILE A 469 4.19 2.26 28.12
C ILE A 469 4.06 0.75 28.03
N ASP A 470 3.59 0.14 29.12
CA ASP A 470 3.23 -1.26 29.15
C ASP A 470 1.95 -1.43 29.95
N THR A 471 0.82 -1.32 29.25
CA THR A 471 -0.51 -1.39 29.86
C THR A 471 -1.11 -2.80 29.82
N GLY A 472 -0.28 -3.81 29.53
CA GLY A 472 -0.65 -5.21 29.58
C GLY A 472 -0.70 -5.80 30.99
N ASP A 473 -0.87 -7.11 31.07
CA ASP A 473 -0.77 -7.88 32.31
C ASP A 473 0.70 -8.06 32.73
N ILE A 474 1.34 -6.98 33.17
CA ILE A 474 2.70 -7.03 33.70
C ILE A 474 2.71 -7.42 35.18
N ASP A 475 3.78 -8.09 35.61
CA ASP A 475 4.05 -8.42 37.02
C ASP A 475 4.99 -7.41 37.68
N GLN A 476 5.08 -7.46 39.01
CA GLN A 476 5.91 -6.53 39.79
C GLN A 476 7.40 -6.61 39.43
N PRO A 477 8.03 -7.80 39.27
CA PRO A 477 9.42 -7.89 38.84
C PRO A 477 9.69 -7.23 37.49
N THR A 478 8.83 -7.47 36.50
CA THR A 478 8.94 -6.87 35.15
C THR A 478 8.79 -5.36 35.24
N TYR A 479 7.79 -4.86 35.97
CA TYR A 479 7.62 -3.43 36.21
C TYR A 479 8.86 -2.79 36.84
N ASN A 480 9.41 -3.40 37.89
CA ASN A 480 10.61 -2.90 38.57
C ASN A 480 11.84 -2.88 37.64
N ALA A 481 11.91 -3.78 36.66
CA ALA A 481 12.98 -3.78 35.65
C ALA A 481 12.82 -2.62 34.65
N LEU A 482 11.59 -2.39 34.15
CA LEU A 482 11.29 -1.28 33.24
C LEU A 482 11.45 0.09 33.93
N ALA A 483 10.99 0.23 35.17
CA ALA A 483 11.07 1.46 35.95
C ALA A 483 12.51 1.90 36.27
N ARG A 484 13.49 1.00 36.19
CA ARG A 484 14.92 1.34 36.29
C ARG A 484 15.48 1.97 35.01
N ILE A 485 14.81 1.80 33.87
CA ILE A 485 15.21 2.34 32.58
C ILE A 485 14.60 3.74 32.38
N ALA A 486 13.28 3.84 32.53
CA ALA A 486 12.54 5.09 32.37
C ALA A 486 11.22 5.07 33.17
N PRO A 487 10.57 6.24 33.37
CA PRO A 487 9.20 6.28 33.86
C PRO A 487 8.32 5.27 33.09
N THR A 488 7.63 4.38 33.80
CA THR A 488 6.88 3.28 33.20
C THR A 488 5.40 3.41 33.51
N LEU A 489 4.60 3.71 32.48
CA LEU A 489 3.15 3.78 32.56
C LEU A 489 2.54 2.37 32.49
N ALA A 490 2.18 1.85 33.66
CA ALA A 490 1.45 0.60 33.83
C ALA A 490 -0.08 0.85 33.85
N PRO A 491 -0.93 -0.20 33.93
CA PRO A 491 -2.37 -0.03 34.12
C PRO A 491 -2.70 0.83 35.36
N PRO A 492 -3.83 1.55 35.38
CA PRO A 492 -4.21 2.42 36.50
C PRO A 492 -4.44 1.62 37.79
N ALA A 493 -4.23 2.30 38.93
CA ALA A 493 -4.37 1.68 40.26
C ALA A 493 -5.81 1.28 40.58
N ASP A 494 -6.78 2.04 40.08
CA ASP A 494 -8.22 1.91 40.31
C ASP A 494 -8.95 1.30 39.11
N ASN A 495 -8.37 0.24 38.53
CA ASN A 495 -8.97 -0.48 37.41
C ASN A 495 -10.16 -1.36 37.84
N THR A 496 -11.22 -0.73 38.32
CA THR A 496 -12.45 -1.38 38.81
C THR A 496 -13.48 -1.63 37.71
N GLY A 497 -13.29 -1.03 36.52
CA GLY A 497 -14.09 -1.26 35.32
C GLY A 497 -13.40 -2.18 34.30
N ASP A 498 -14.07 -2.46 33.18
CA ASP A 498 -13.51 -3.28 32.10
C ASP A 498 -12.33 -2.55 31.43
N TRP A 499 -11.16 -3.21 31.39
CA TRP A 499 -9.95 -2.68 30.75
C TRP A 499 -10.04 -2.76 29.22
N THR A 500 -10.90 -1.92 28.64
CA THR A 500 -11.15 -1.84 27.20
C THR A 500 -10.04 -1.08 26.46
N TRP A 501 -9.99 -1.22 25.13
CA TRP A 501 -9.03 -0.45 24.34
C TRP A 501 -9.31 1.06 24.41
N GLN A 502 -10.57 1.47 24.60
CA GLN A 502 -10.95 2.87 24.80
C GLN A 502 -10.42 3.42 26.13
N ALA A 503 -10.55 2.64 27.21
CA ALA A 503 -9.98 2.99 28.51
C ALA A 503 -8.45 3.11 28.42
N ARG A 504 -7.80 2.15 27.78
CA ARG A 504 -6.35 2.17 27.50
C ARG A 504 -5.94 3.39 26.67
N LEU A 505 -6.65 3.69 25.58
CA LEU A 505 -6.36 4.85 24.74
C LEU A 505 -6.46 6.15 25.54
N ASN A 506 -7.51 6.32 26.34
CA ASN A 506 -7.68 7.50 27.17
C ASN A 506 -6.60 7.62 28.25
N TRP A 507 -6.19 6.50 28.84
CA TRP A 507 -5.10 6.44 29.82
C TRP A 507 -3.77 6.89 29.20
N ILE A 508 -3.39 6.32 28.06
CA ILE A 508 -2.19 6.70 27.31
C ILE A 508 -2.29 8.15 26.83
N ALA A 509 -3.44 8.58 26.33
CA ALA A 509 -3.66 9.95 25.88
C ALA A 509 -3.53 10.97 26.99
N THR A 510 -3.88 10.63 28.23
CA THR A 510 -3.66 11.47 29.40
C THR A 510 -2.16 11.65 29.62
N ALA A 511 -1.40 10.55 29.66
CA ALA A 511 0.06 10.58 29.79
C ALA A 511 0.76 11.36 28.66
N LEU A 512 0.22 11.32 27.44
CA LEU A 512 0.79 12.02 26.29
C LEU A 512 0.26 13.44 26.09
N GLY A 513 -0.74 13.88 26.86
CA GLY A 513 -1.40 15.18 26.68
C GLY A 513 -2.15 15.29 25.35
N ARG A 514 -2.95 14.26 25.00
CA ARG A 514 -3.66 14.07 23.73
C ARG A 514 -5.11 13.58 23.90
N THR A 515 -5.74 13.89 25.04
CA THR A 515 -7.11 13.43 25.37
C THR A 515 -8.17 13.89 24.37
N GLY A 516 -8.00 15.06 23.75
CA GLY A 516 -8.88 15.53 22.66
C GLY A 516 -8.85 14.59 21.44
N THR A 517 -7.67 14.18 21.01
CA THR A 517 -7.49 13.21 19.91
C THR A 517 -8.09 11.85 20.27
N ALA A 518 -7.86 11.38 21.50
CA ALA A 518 -8.44 10.13 21.98
C ALA A 518 -9.97 10.14 21.92
N LYS A 519 -10.58 11.23 22.37
CA LYS A 519 -12.04 11.40 22.30
C LYS A 519 -12.54 11.31 20.86
N THR A 520 -11.92 12.00 19.92
CA THR A 520 -12.30 11.95 18.50
C THR A 520 -12.20 10.53 17.94
N LEU A 521 -11.15 9.78 18.28
CA LEU A 521 -10.96 8.41 17.83
C LEU A 521 -12.02 7.45 18.40
N VAL A 522 -12.37 7.60 19.68
CA VAL A 522 -13.44 6.82 20.33
C VAL A 522 -14.79 7.13 19.70
N ASP A 523 -15.11 8.42 19.51
CA ASP A 523 -16.37 8.85 18.90
C ASP A 523 -16.50 8.32 17.46
N LYS A 524 -15.41 8.35 16.69
CA LYS A 524 -15.34 7.79 15.32
C LYS A 524 -15.60 6.29 15.33
N ALA A 525 -14.89 5.52 16.16
CA ALA A 525 -15.06 4.07 16.24
C ALA A 525 -16.51 3.70 16.62
N GLN A 526 -17.09 4.41 17.59
CA GLN A 526 -18.48 4.19 18.00
C GLN A 526 -19.46 4.49 16.85
N SER A 527 -19.23 5.55 16.09
CA SER A 527 -20.06 5.90 14.93
C SER A 527 -20.02 4.82 13.85
N GLU A 528 -18.82 4.33 13.51
CA GLU A 528 -18.64 3.27 12.50
C GLU A 528 -19.34 1.97 12.93
N GLN A 529 -19.14 1.56 14.18
CA GLN A 529 -19.76 0.34 14.75
C GLN A 529 -21.28 0.45 14.84
N ASN A 530 -21.82 1.64 15.12
CA ASN A 530 -23.26 1.88 15.06
C ASN A 530 -23.81 1.77 13.63
N SER A 531 -23.07 2.24 12.62
CA SER A 531 -23.41 2.03 11.20
C SER A 531 -23.45 0.53 10.87
N ILE A 532 -22.41 -0.22 11.26
CA ILE A 532 -22.31 -1.66 11.06
C ILE A 532 -23.51 -2.39 11.68
N ARG A 533 -23.89 -2.05 12.92
CA ARG A 533 -25.05 -2.67 13.59
C ARG A 533 -26.35 -2.43 12.82
N THR A 534 -26.47 -1.26 12.19
CA THR A 534 -27.65 -0.87 11.40
C THR A 534 -27.66 -1.57 10.03
N GLU A 535 -26.51 -1.63 9.37
CA GLU A 535 -26.34 -2.24 8.03
C GLU A 535 -26.40 -3.77 8.08
N HIS A 536 -25.92 -4.37 9.16
CA HIS A 536 -25.83 -5.82 9.36
C HIS A 536 -26.72 -6.29 10.52
N GLY A 537 -28.02 -5.98 10.44
CA GLY A 537 -29.01 -6.36 11.46
C GLY A 537 -29.05 -7.87 11.80
N ALA A 538 -28.53 -8.73 10.92
CA ALA A 538 -28.38 -10.17 11.18
C ALA A 538 -27.41 -10.49 12.33
N PHE A 539 -26.50 -9.59 12.71
CA PHE A 539 -25.62 -9.79 13.87
C PHE A 539 -26.37 -9.61 15.19
N SER A 540 -27.39 -8.75 15.20
CA SER A 540 -28.09 -8.32 16.40
C SER A 540 -28.68 -9.50 17.17
N GLY A 541 -28.21 -9.71 18.39
CA GLY A 541 -28.74 -10.73 19.30
C GLY A 541 -28.27 -12.16 19.04
N LYS A 542 -27.49 -12.43 17.98
CA LYS A 542 -26.84 -13.73 17.80
C LYS A 542 -25.73 -13.90 18.85
N SER A 543 -25.72 -15.05 19.49
CA SER A 543 -24.69 -15.44 20.45
C SER A 543 -23.38 -15.81 19.74
N ILE A 544 -22.24 -15.31 20.22
CA ILE A 544 -20.93 -15.56 19.61
C ILE A 544 -19.87 -15.92 20.64
N VAL A 545 -18.96 -16.83 20.26
CA VAL A 545 -17.75 -17.16 21.03
C VAL A 545 -16.53 -17.14 20.11
N VAL A 546 -15.40 -16.64 20.62
CA VAL A 546 -14.11 -16.66 19.91
C VAL A 546 -13.26 -17.79 20.47
N VAL A 547 -12.77 -18.66 19.59
CA VAL A 547 -11.96 -19.83 19.92
C VAL A 547 -10.62 -19.73 19.17
N ASN A 548 -9.51 -19.81 19.89
CA ASN A 548 -8.17 -19.86 19.34
C ASN A 548 -7.72 -21.32 19.20
N TYR A 549 -7.25 -21.69 18.00
CA TYR A 549 -6.69 -23.00 17.70
C TYR A 549 -5.27 -22.87 17.15
N THR A 550 -4.32 -23.47 17.85
CA THR A 550 -2.87 -23.44 17.53
C THR A 550 -2.36 -24.78 16.98
N GLY A 551 -3.24 -25.79 16.85
CA GLY A 551 -2.87 -27.17 16.53
C GLY A 551 -2.51 -27.98 17.77
N ALA A 552 -1.85 -27.37 18.76
CA ALA A 552 -1.48 -27.99 20.02
C ALA A 552 -2.48 -27.71 21.16
N ALA A 553 -3.03 -26.49 21.19
CA ALA A 553 -3.96 -26.06 22.22
C ALA A 553 -5.19 -25.37 21.62
N THR A 554 -6.31 -25.52 22.33
CA THR A 554 -7.53 -24.78 22.04
C THR A 554 -7.95 -23.98 23.26
N THR A 555 -8.20 -22.69 23.06
CA THR A 555 -8.63 -21.77 24.13
C THR A 555 -9.78 -20.89 23.66
N ALA A 556 -10.59 -20.39 24.58
CA ALA A 556 -11.63 -19.41 24.31
C ALA A 556 -11.22 -18.06 24.86
N ALA A 557 -11.53 -16.98 24.13
CA ALA A 557 -11.29 -15.63 24.62
C ALA A 557 -12.29 -15.33 25.73
N ALA A 558 -11.76 -15.08 26.93
CA ALA A 558 -12.57 -14.84 28.11
C ALA A 558 -13.15 -13.43 28.10
N THR A 559 -14.36 -13.23 28.63
CA THR A 559 -14.93 -11.88 28.77
C THR A 559 -14.65 -11.31 30.17
N PRO A 560 -14.27 -10.02 30.28
CA PRO A 560 -14.05 -9.05 29.20
C PRO A 560 -12.69 -9.24 28.49
N SER A 561 -12.66 -9.04 27.18
CA SER A 561 -11.43 -9.01 26.36
C SER A 561 -11.63 -8.17 25.08
N PRO A 562 -10.54 -7.80 24.36
CA PRO A 562 -10.66 -7.09 23.10
C PRO A 562 -11.56 -7.79 22.06
N PRO A 563 -11.50 -9.12 21.87
CA PRO A 563 -12.42 -9.83 21.00
C PRO A 563 -13.89 -9.71 21.43
N SER A 564 -14.19 -9.87 22.73
CA SER A 564 -15.57 -9.79 23.22
C SER A 564 -16.14 -8.38 23.04
N GLY A 565 -15.39 -7.35 23.45
CA GLY A 565 -15.82 -5.97 23.34
C GLY A 565 -16.03 -5.51 21.89
N TYR A 566 -15.17 -5.95 20.95
CA TYR A 566 -15.37 -5.63 19.54
C TYR A 566 -16.64 -6.30 18.98
N LEU A 567 -16.86 -7.59 19.23
CA LEU A 567 -18.02 -8.30 18.68
C LEU A 567 -19.35 -7.78 19.27
N GLU A 568 -19.37 -7.44 20.56
CA GLU A 568 -20.52 -6.78 21.19
C GLU A 568 -20.77 -5.40 20.59
N SER A 569 -19.72 -4.64 20.29
CA SER A 569 -19.85 -3.31 19.69
C SER A 569 -20.52 -3.33 18.32
N ILE A 570 -20.42 -4.42 17.55
CA ILE A 570 -21.08 -4.56 16.24
C ILE A 570 -22.43 -5.30 16.31
N GLY A 571 -22.91 -5.65 17.52
CA GLY A 571 -24.28 -6.12 17.76
C GLY A 571 -24.44 -7.59 18.20
N PHE A 572 -23.36 -8.37 18.29
CA PHE A 572 -23.45 -9.73 18.83
C PHE A 572 -23.66 -9.73 20.35
N THR A 573 -24.16 -10.85 20.88
CA THR A 573 -24.16 -11.14 22.31
C THR A 573 -22.99 -12.08 22.60
N TYR A 574 -21.96 -11.64 23.31
CA TYR A 574 -20.81 -12.51 23.57
C TYR A 574 -21.15 -13.60 24.59
N ASN A 575 -20.66 -14.82 24.37
CA ASN A 575 -20.86 -15.92 25.31
C ASN A 575 -20.09 -15.67 26.61
N THR A 576 -20.83 -15.53 27.70
CA THR A 576 -20.27 -15.24 29.01
C THR A 576 -19.97 -16.49 29.86
N TYR A 577 -20.03 -17.69 29.30
CA TYR A 577 -19.61 -18.93 29.99
C TYR A 577 -18.10 -18.89 30.31
N TYR A 578 -17.31 -18.41 29.36
CA TYR A 578 -15.87 -18.20 29.52
C TYR A 578 -15.62 -16.80 30.12
N LYS A 579 -15.79 -16.65 31.44
CA LYS A 579 -15.46 -15.40 32.14
C LYS A 579 -14.02 -15.41 32.64
N ARG A 580 -13.40 -14.24 32.59
CA ARG A 580 -12.10 -14.01 33.21
C ARG A 580 -12.29 -13.85 34.72
N THR A 581 -11.54 -14.61 35.52
CA THR A 581 -11.42 -14.31 36.96
C THR A 581 -10.60 -13.03 37.15
N PRO A 582 -10.81 -12.24 38.21
CA PRO A 582 -9.99 -11.06 38.47
C PRO A 582 -8.49 -11.44 38.51
N GLY A 583 -7.69 -10.88 37.60
CA GLY A 583 -6.27 -11.21 37.44
C GLY A 583 -5.95 -12.55 36.75
N GLY A 584 -6.96 -13.30 36.28
CA GLY A 584 -6.79 -14.53 35.50
C GLY A 584 -6.35 -14.27 34.05
N PRO A 585 -6.06 -15.31 33.24
CA PRO A 585 -5.62 -15.15 31.86
C PRO A 585 -6.76 -14.68 30.93
N ALA A 586 -6.41 -13.95 29.86
CA ALA A 586 -7.37 -13.50 28.84
C ALA A 586 -7.89 -14.63 27.93
N GLN A 587 -7.23 -15.78 27.95
CA GLN A 587 -7.60 -16.99 27.23
C GLN A 587 -7.78 -18.13 28.24
N VAL A 588 -8.90 -18.85 28.16
CA VAL A 588 -9.19 -19.99 29.05
C VAL A 588 -9.25 -21.29 28.24
N PRO A 589 -8.91 -22.44 28.83
CA PRO A 589 -8.99 -23.72 28.13
C PRO A 589 -10.38 -23.94 27.53
N PHE A 590 -10.41 -24.43 26.28
CA PHE A 590 -11.64 -24.71 25.57
C PHE A 590 -11.66 -26.15 25.07
N ASN A 591 -12.81 -26.81 25.23
CA ASN A 591 -13.05 -28.13 24.67
C ASN A 591 -14.42 -28.14 23.98
N ILE A 592 -14.43 -28.33 22.66
CA ILE A 592 -15.66 -28.41 21.87
C ILE A 592 -16.58 -29.58 22.27
N ASN A 593 -16.05 -30.58 22.98
CA ASN A 593 -16.80 -31.72 23.48
C ASN A 593 -17.37 -31.52 24.89
N ASP A 594 -17.09 -30.38 25.53
CA ASP A 594 -17.60 -30.09 26.86
C ASP A 594 -19.14 -30.00 26.83
N ALA A 595 -19.80 -30.81 27.65
CA ALA A 595 -21.25 -30.89 27.72
C ALA A 595 -21.86 -29.54 28.14
N ASP A 596 -21.18 -28.82 29.04
CA ASP A 596 -21.63 -27.52 29.52
C ASP A 596 -21.54 -26.47 28.41
N TYR A 597 -20.49 -26.52 27.59
CA TYR A 597 -20.39 -25.68 26.38
C TYR A 597 -21.51 -25.97 25.38
N ILE A 598 -21.76 -27.25 25.09
CA ILE A 598 -22.80 -27.67 24.14
C ILE A 598 -24.19 -27.19 24.62
N ALA A 599 -24.42 -27.20 25.94
CA ALA A 599 -25.67 -26.72 26.54
C ALA A 599 -25.90 -25.21 26.33
N GLN A 600 -24.83 -24.40 26.22
CA GLN A 600 -24.94 -22.94 26.03
C GLN A 600 -25.51 -22.53 24.66
N ARG A 601 -25.47 -23.42 23.65
CA ARG A 601 -25.94 -23.19 22.26
C ARG A 601 -25.54 -21.83 21.68
N ASN A 602 -24.37 -21.77 21.06
CA ASN A 602 -23.89 -20.58 20.35
C ASN A 602 -24.38 -20.55 18.90
N ASP A 603 -24.87 -19.40 18.46
CA ASP A 603 -25.27 -19.18 17.06
C ASP A 603 -24.05 -19.10 16.15
N VAL A 604 -22.94 -18.50 16.64
CA VAL A 604 -21.71 -18.30 15.88
C VAL A 604 -20.49 -18.71 16.69
N MET A 605 -19.55 -19.43 16.07
CA MET A 605 -18.20 -19.65 16.58
C MET A 605 -17.20 -18.98 15.64
N LEU A 606 -16.43 -18.03 16.15
CA LEU A 606 -15.32 -17.43 15.43
C LEU A 606 -14.04 -18.18 15.78
N LEU A 607 -13.58 -19.05 14.89
CA LEU A 607 -12.41 -19.90 15.09
C LEU A 607 -11.16 -19.23 14.50
N LEU A 608 -10.30 -18.71 15.38
CA LEU A 608 -9.01 -18.11 15.03
C LEU A 608 -7.96 -19.22 14.88
N ARG A 609 -7.44 -19.42 13.67
CA ARG A 609 -6.46 -20.47 13.37
C ARG A 609 -5.06 -19.91 13.21
N THR A 610 -4.13 -20.47 13.96
CA THR A 610 -2.68 -20.20 13.87
C THR A 610 -1.86 -21.49 13.77
N ASP A 611 -2.54 -22.62 13.55
CA ASP A 611 -1.94 -23.92 13.37
C ASP A 611 -1.29 -24.08 11.99
N PRO A 612 -0.40 -25.07 11.76
CA PRO A 612 0.23 -25.28 10.45
C PRO A 612 -0.74 -25.56 9.29
N GLY A 613 -1.99 -25.95 9.58
CA GLY A 613 -3.04 -26.14 8.59
C GLY A 613 -3.87 -24.87 8.31
N ALA A 614 -3.53 -23.73 8.92
CA ALA A 614 -4.16 -22.44 8.66
C ALA A 614 -3.79 -21.93 7.25
N GLY A 615 -4.75 -21.34 6.52
CA GLY A 615 -4.60 -20.85 5.16
C GLY A 615 -5.81 -21.17 4.27
N GLY A 616 -6.46 -20.14 3.75
CA GLY A 616 -7.59 -20.26 2.81
C GLY A 616 -8.97 -20.48 3.46
N GLY A 617 -9.11 -20.30 4.78
CA GLY A 617 -10.38 -20.41 5.50
C GLY A 617 -10.97 -21.83 5.53
N GLY A 618 -10.16 -22.85 5.23
CA GLY A 618 -10.61 -24.24 5.11
C GLY A 618 -10.72 -24.99 6.44
N TYR A 619 -11.34 -26.16 6.39
CA TYR A 619 -11.52 -27.08 7.53
C TYR A 619 -10.36 -28.08 7.71
N GLY A 620 -9.38 -28.07 6.81
CA GLY A 620 -8.28 -29.03 6.82
C GLY A 620 -7.52 -29.04 8.15
N GLY A 621 -7.31 -30.21 8.74
CA GLY A 621 -6.59 -30.39 10.00
C GLY A 621 -7.41 -30.12 11.28
N LEU A 622 -8.64 -29.59 11.16
CA LEU A 622 -9.49 -29.38 12.34
C LEU A 622 -10.10 -30.70 12.84
N PRO A 623 -10.26 -30.86 14.17
CA PRO A 623 -11.07 -31.95 14.73
C PRO A 623 -12.47 -32.00 14.12
N THR A 624 -12.97 -33.20 13.81
CA THR A 624 -14.25 -33.42 13.10
C THR A 624 -15.44 -32.73 13.75
N ARG A 625 -15.39 -32.51 15.06
CA ARG A 625 -16.41 -31.79 15.82
C ARG A 625 -16.66 -30.35 15.36
N TYR A 626 -15.64 -29.65 14.85
CA TYR A 626 -15.82 -28.30 14.33
C TYR A 626 -16.67 -28.30 13.05
N SER A 627 -16.54 -29.32 12.21
CA SER A 627 -17.37 -29.49 11.02
C SER A 627 -18.82 -29.84 11.34
N SER A 628 -19.09 -30.38 12.53
CA SER A 628 -20.43 -30.69 13.03
C SER A 628 -20.98 -29.66 14.02
N PHE A 629 -20.37 -28.47 14.10
CA PHE A 629 -20.87 -27.39 14.95
C PHE A 629 -22.29 -26.99 14.51
N GLY A 630 -23.23 -26.92 15.46
CA GLY A 630 -24.65 -26.71 15.17
C GLY A 630 -25.03 -25.28 14.79
N GLY A 631 -24.11 -24.32 14.91
CA GLY A 631 -24.26 -22.93 14.47
C GLY A 631 -23.36 -22.60 13.28
N THR A 632 -23.18 -21.30 13.01
CA THR A 632 -22.26 -20.82 11.97
C THR A 632 -20.83 -20.84 12.49
N LEU A 633 -19.97 -21.69 11.91
CA LEU A 633 -18.52 -21.63 12.14
C LEU A 633 -17.87 -20.67 11.15
N VAL A 634 -17.26 -19.60 11.67
CA VAL A 634 -16.49 -18.63 10.88
C VAL A 634 -15.01 -18.83 11.18
N ILE A 635 -14.26 -19.30 10.19
CA ILE A 635 -12.81 -19.56 10.33
C ILE A 635 -12.04 -18.30 9.96
N VAL A 636 -11.20 -17.79 10.84
CA VAL A 636 -10.29 -16.65 10.61
C VAL A 636 -8.84 -17.11 10.77
N ASP A 637 -8.09 -17.04 9.69
CA ASP A 637 -6.70 -17.48 9.58
C ASP A 637 -5.75 -16.38 9.07
N ASP A 638 -6.29 -15.20 8.75
CA ASP A 638 -5.50 -14.03 8.42
C ASP A 638 -4.77 -13.51 9.67
N PRO A 639 -3.41 -13.52 9.71
CA PRO A 639 -2.66 -13.10 10.87
C PRO A 639 -2.96 -11.65 11.28
N ALA A 640 -3.18 -10.75 10.32
CA ALA A 640 -3.46 -9.34 10.61
C ALA A 640 -4.80 -9.16 11.34
N THR A 641 -5.84 -9.91 10.95
CA THR A 641 -7.15 -9.95 11.62
C THR A 641 -7.06 -10.53 13.02
N ILE A 642 -6.32 -11.63 13.20
CA ILE A 642 -6.14 -12.25 14.52
C ILE A 642 -5.43 -11.28 15.48
N VAL A 643 -4.37 -10.60 15.02
CA VAL A 643 -3.64 -9.61 15.83
C VAL A 643 -4.52 -8.41 16.14
N ALA A 644 -5.27 -7.86 15.17
CA ALA A 644 -6.17 -6.74 15.39
C ALA A 644 -7.25 -7.08 16.44
N LEU A 645 -7.87 -8.26 16.33
CA LEU A 645 -8.93 -8.70 17.24
C LEU A 645 -8.42 -8.92 18.67
N ASN A 646 -7.22 -9.47 18.82
CA ASN A 646 -6.63 -9.76 20.14
C ASN A 646 -6.01 -8.53 20.83
N SER A 647 -5.57 -7.52 20.07
CA SER A 647 -4.96 -6.32 20.64
C SER A 647 -6.00 -5.22 20.93
N GLY A 648 -6.91 -4.98 19.98
CA GLY A 648 -7.81 -3.82 19.99
C GLY A 648 -7.07 -2.49 19.88
N GLY A 649 -7.82 -1.42 19.65
CA GLY A 649 -7.29 -0.08 19.44
C GLY A 649 -7.99 0.62 18.26
N PRO A 650 -7.76 1.92 18.06
CA PRO A 650 -8.42 2.66 16.98
C PRO A 650 -8.12 2.08 15.58
N ALA A 651 -6.85 1.80 15.28
CA ALA A 651 -6.45 1.31 13.96
C ALA A 651 -6.93 -0.14 13.74
N ALA A 652 -6.75 -1.00 14.75
CA ALA A 652 -7.26 -2.35 14.76
C ALA A 652 -8.79 -2.40 14.56
N THR A 653 -9.54 -1.53 15.25
CA THR A 653 -11.01 -1.44 15.11
C THR A 653 -11.41 -1.04 13.70
N SER A 654 -10.77 -0.02 13.13
CA SER A 654 -11.07 0.44 11.76
C SER A 654 -10.76 -0.66 10.73
N TYR A 655 -9.69 -1.42 10.92
CA TYR A 655 -9.36 -2.58 10.09
C TYR A 655 -10.42 -3.69 10.20
N LEU A 656 -10.80 -4.07 11.43
CA LEU A 656 -11.79 -5.12 11.68
C LEU A 656 -13.17 -4.76 11.10
N ASN A 657 -13.55 -3.48 11.19
CA ASN A 657 -14.78 -2.93 10.61
C ASN A 657 -14.89 -3.20 9.11
N THR A 658 -13.76 -3.40 8.43
CA THR A 658 -13.71 -3.73 7.00
C THR A 658 -13.47 -5.23 6.77
N ALA A 659 -12.35 -5.75 7.30
CA ALA A 659 -11.87 -7.10 7.02
C ALA A 659 -12.73 -8.20 7.65
N LEU A 660 -13.08 -8.05 8.94
CA LEU A 660 -13.81 -9.06 9.68
C LEU A 660 -15.33 -8.96 9.44
N VAL A 661 -15.88 -7.76 9.39
CA VAL A 661 -17.33 -7.55 9.16
C VAL A 661 -17.76 -8.11 7.81
N THR A 662 -16.99 -7.87 6.74
CA THR A 662 -17.27 -8.43 5.41
C THR A 662 -17.35 -9.96 5.46
N LYS A 663 -16.42 -10.59 6.17
CA LYS A 663 -16.38 -12.05 6.33
C LYS A 663 -17.57 -12.57 7.12
N LEU A 664 -17.87 -11.96 8.28
CA LEU A 664 -19.03 -12.28 9.11
C LEU A 664 -20.34 -12.14 8.32
N ALA A 665 -20.52 -11.03 7.60
CA ALA A 665 -21.71 -10.75 6.81
C ALA A 665 -21.92 -11.75 5.66
N SER A 666 -20.84 -12.28 5.08
CA SER A 666 -20.94 -13.29 4.01
C SER A 666 -21.36 -14.67 4.51
N GLN A 667 -21.14 -14.99 5.79
CA GLN A 667 -21.35 -16.32 6.37
C GLN A 667 -22.55 -16.39 7.33
N ILE A 668 -23.01 -15.25 7.82
CA ILE A 668 -24.13 -15.13 8.75
C ILE A 668 -25.32 -14.54 8.00
N HIS A 669 -26.37 -15.35 7.86
CA HIS A 669 -27.64 -14.97 7.23
C HIS A 669 -28.75 -14.71 8.26
#